data_AF-A0A498IZQ0-F1
#
_entry.id   AF-A0A498IZQ0-F1
#
_cell.length_a   1.000
_cell.length_b   1.000
_cell.length_c   1.000
_cell.angle_alpha   90.00
_cell.angle_beta   90.00
_cell.angle_gamma   90.00
#
_symmetry.space_group_name_H-M   'P 1'
#
loop_
_entity.id
_entity.type
_entity.pdbx_description
1 polymer ?
#
loop_
_entity_poly.entity_id
_entity_poly.type
_entity_poly.pdbx_seq_one_letter_code
_entity_poly.pdbx_strand_id
1 'polypeptide(L)'
;MRTPILLLLFVLLLIFCCLDQPLSMKNFSVERAMHLFLNLRMTYAVVLPFAARSTLMVLPFASSKRSKAWAVKPFTGILAPAPSPIHLGPSSPHPPQHGHYRHHHVRVKPRAVAPAPSNDPGCDQICVEPLTTSPFGSPCGCVFPMKVKLLLDIAPYAIFPVMSELEIEIAEGTYLTQSQVKIMGASADSQNQGRTVVDINLVPLGEKFDNTTAILTYDRFQHKKVPLNLTLFGNYEVVYISYPGLPPSPPYEIYNGHDPAGIAGGLPFTADFGGKNQRMNIRTIVIIALSAFVVLVVLLAAICIFVKGRRVGRPSSAVSPVFTPSVHKRSGIGSILSSSIASSTSVSLMSTMATSILSVKTFPLAELEKATNKFSSQRVLGEGGFGRVYHGIMEDGTEVAVKVLTRDNQNQNGDREFIAEVEMLSRLHHRNLVKLIGICIEGQTRSLVCEIVRNGSVESHLHGIDKINGPLDWDARMKIALGAARGLAYLHEDSNPRVIHRDFKASNVLLEADFTPKVSDFGLAREATEGSHHISTRVMGTFGYVAPEYAMTGHLLVKSDVYSYGVVLLELLSGRKPVDMSHSPGQENLVTWARPLLTSREGLQQLVDPTLAGTHDFDDMAKVAAIASMCVHPEVTHRPFMGEVVQALKLIYNDNDETGGDCYSQKESSVQDSDFKGDLAPSDSSWWNAGGLTPRMNYGHASSFITMEYSSGPLEDMENRPFSTSSLVGDEILLPIRHGNRSGPLRTVRSKPAFYRVRGSRSDHGGLLSKKRAWNDGFWVGVGAVVVDFLAAVASYPKPDDKIRSTSLKVQGGGNAGNAFTCAARLGLNARLISKVANDTQGRGILEGLQDDGIDTSFVVVSEEGNSPFTYIIVDNETKTRTCIHTPGYPPMIPDDLSQSSLSSALDGARILYLDCRIHETALVVAQEAARKNIPILVDGERLREGLDGLLNLADYAAWTEAASVSSALVSMLLKLPKIKFAIVTLGEDGCIMLERSVDETPQIEEMDVDSLLESLKQRKDDSTAIPTCVSSPVTKLRANGIGTVCGRLLVGTAEKVPPEELVDTTGAGDSFIGAVLYAICTNMPPEKMLPFAAQVAGACCRALGARTGLPHRTDARLASFLS
;
A
#
# COMPACT_ATOMS: atom_id res chain seq x y z
N MET A 1 6.12 2.50 -65.43
CA MET A 1 4.95 2.61 -64.53
C MET A 1 3.78 1.79 -65.10
N ARG A 2 3.69 0.47 -64.84
CA ARG A 2 2.53 -0.36 -65.24
C ARG A 2 2.16 -1.43 -64.20
N THR A 3 3.14 -2.00 -63.51
CA THR A 3 2.96 -2.94 -62.39
C THR A 3 2.06 -2.46 -61.24
N PRO A 4 2.20 -1.24 -60.66
CA PRO A 4 1.38 -0.85 -59.51
C PRO A 4 -0.10 -0.64 -59.87
N ILE A 5 -0.39 -0.19 -61.09
CA ILE A 5 -1.77 -0.02 -61.58
C ILE A 5 -2.45 -1.39 -61.77
N LEU A 6 -1.72 -2.37 -62.30
CA LEU A 6 -2.20 -3.74 -62.43
C LEU A 6 -2.45 -4.39 -61.05
N LEU A 7 -1.57 -4.13 -60.07
CA LEU A 7 -1.74 -4.61 -58.70
C LEU A 7 -2.96 -3.99 -58.02
N LEU A 8 -3.18 -2.68 -58.18
CA LEU A 8 -4.34 -1.97 -57.64
C LEU A 8 -5.66 -2.49 -58.25
N LEU A 9 -5.69 -2.71 -59.57
CA LEU A 9 -6.83 -3.34 -60.25
C LEU A 9 -7.10 -4.77 -59.75
N PHE A 10 -6.06 -5.56 -59.47
CA PHE A 10 -6.20 -6.92 -58.96
C PHE A 10 -6.73 -6.94 -57.52
N VAL A 11 -6.29 -6.02 -56.67
CA VAL A 11 -6.81 -5.83 -55.30
C VAL A 11 -8.28 -5.36 -55.34
N LEU A 12 -8.63 -4.42 -56.23
CA LEU A 12 -10.02 -4.00 -56.41
C LEU A 12 -10.92 -5.14 -56.90
N LEU A 13 -10.47 -5.95 -57.86
CA LEU A 13 -11.18 -7.15 -58.32
C LEU A 13 -11.40 -8.17 -57.18
N LEU A 14 -10.41 -8.37 -56.32
CA LEU A 14 -10.54 -9.23 -55.13
C LEU A 14 -11.56 -8.69 -54.12
N ILE A 15 -11.57 -7.37 -53.88
CA ILE A 15 -12.54 -6.71 -52.98
C ILE A 15 -13.96 -6.84 -53.53
N PHE A 16 -14.17 -6.58 -54.83
CA PHE A 16 -15.48 -6.73 -55.46
C PHE A 16 -15.97 -8.19 -55.51
N CYS A 17 -15.08 -9.18 -55.69
CA CYS A 17 -15.42 -10.60 -55.57
C CYS A 17 -15.81 -11.05 -54.14
N CYS A 18 -15.60 -10.22 -53.11
CA CYS A 18 -16.04 -10.51 -51.74
C CYS A 18 -17.38 -9.85 -51.38
N LEU A 19 -17.95 -9.03 -52.27
CA LEU A 19 -19.19 -8.27 -52.05
C LEU A 19 -20.25 -8.72 -53.07
N ASP A 20 -21.10 -9.67 -52.66
CA ASP A 20 -22.13 -10.32 -53.49
C ASP A 20 -23.25 -9.35 -53.95
N GLN A 21 -22.96 -8.40 -54.86
CA GLN A 21 -23.97 -7.57 -55.54
C GLN A 21 -23.67 -7.35 -57.04
N PRO A 22 -24.68 -7.49 -57.93
CA PRO A 22 -24.49 -7.32 -59.38
C PRO A 22 -24.55 -5.84 -59.79
N LEU A 23 -23.41 -5.30 -60.23
CA LEU A 23 -23.33 -3.92 -60.72
C LEU A 23 -23.58 -3.83 -62.23
N SER A 24 -24.76 -3.34 -62.62
CA SER A 24 -25.11 -3.05 -64.01
C SER A 24 -24.31 -1.84 -64.52
N MET A 25 -23.28 -2.08 -65.33
CA MET A 25 -22.45 -1.00 -65.88
C MET A 25 -23.21 -0.09 -66.87
N LYS A 26 -23.28 1.20 -66.56
CA LYS A 26 -23.23 2.29 -67.56
C LYS A 26 -22.78 3.61 -66.93
N ASN A 27 -21.91 4.32 -67.64
CA ASN A 27 -21.54 5.72 -67.48
C ASN A 27 -20.77 6.14 -66.20
N PHE A 28 -19.43 6.07 -66.26
CA PHE A 28 -18.59 7.15 -65.75
C PHE A 28 -17.38 7.38 -66.67
N SER A 29 -17.02 8.64 -66.94
CA SER A 29 -15.97 9.02 -67.90
C SER A 29 -14.67 9.46 -67.21
N VAL A 30 -13.55 9.33 -67.92
CA VAL A 30 -12.18 9.45 -67.40
C VAL A 30 -11.74 10.90 -67.11
N GLU A 31 -12.35 11.90 -67.76
CA GLU A 31 -11.83 13.27 -67.81
C GLU A 31 -11.79 14.00 -66.45
N ARG A 32 -12.74 13.74 -65.53
CA ARG A 32 -12.78 14.46 -64.24
C ARG A 32 -11.62 14.12 -63.29
N ALA A 33 -10.94 12.99 -63.49
CA ALA A 33 -9.84 12.57 -62.61
C ALA A 33 -8.55 13.38 -62.82
N MET A 34 -8.29 13.91 -64.02
CA MET A 34 -7.04 14.63 -64.30
C MET A 34 -7.03 16.07 -63.74
N HIS A 35 -8.19 16.67 -63.50
CA HIS A 35 -8.27 18.10 -63.17
C HIS A 35 -7.84 18.44 -61.73
N LEU A 36 -7.76 17.45 -60.83
CA LEU A 36 -7.27 17.62 -59.45
C LEU A 36 -5.74 17.58 -59.33
N PHE A 37 -5.03 16.99 -60.30
CA PHE A 37 -3.61 16.66 -60.16
C PHE A 37 -2.62 17.77 -60.56
N LEU A 38 -3.11 18.94 -61.02
CA LEU A 38 -2.25 20.05 -61.48
C LEU A 38 -2.04 21.19 -60.47
N ASN A 39 -2.93 21.34 -59.47
CA ASN A 39 -3.09 22.63 -58.77
C ASN A 39 -2.30 22.83 -57.46
N LEU A 40 -1.46 21.89 -57.02
CA LEU A 40 -0.73 22.00 -55.75
C LEU A 40 0.80 21.87 -55.89
N ARG A 41 1.45 22.82 -56.60
CA ARG A 41 2.91 22.83 -56.75
C ARG A 41 3.59 24.21 -56.97
N MET A 42 3.29 25.19 -56.13
CA MET A 42 4.00 26.49 -55.99
C MET A 42 3.78 27.03 -54.56
N THR A 43 4.58 27.88 -53.90
CA THR A 43 6.03 28.12 -53.76
C THR A 43 6.19 29.28 -52.75
N TYR A 44 6.79 28.99 -51.60
CA TYR A 44 7.71 29.81 -50.78
C TYR A 44 7.67 31.37 -50.68
N ALA A 45 7.69 31.81 -49.41
CA ALA A 45 8.63 32.77 -48.76
C ALA A 45 8.54 34.30 -48.92
N VAL A 46 8.64 35.01 -47.76
CA VAL A 46 9.03 36.44 -47.61
C VAL A 46 9.74 36.69 -46.23
N VAL A 47 10.93 37.31 -46.26
CA VAL A 47 11.65 38.11 -45.20
C VAL A 47 12.39 37.42 -44.01
N LEU A 48 13.46 38.13 -43.57
CA LEU A 48 14.57 37.83 -42.64
C LEU A 48 14.66 38.97 -41.57
N PRO A 49 15.72 39.17 -40.73
CA PRO A 49 16.98 38.44 -40.47
C PRO A 49 17.07 37.97 -38.99
N PHE A 50 18.18 37.59 -38.31
CA PHE A 50 19.65 37.45 -38.50
C PHE A 50 20.06 36.06 -37.91
N ALA A 51 21.30 35.52 -37.79
CA ALA A 51 22.69 35.67 -38.27
C ALA A 51 23.68 35.44 -37.08
N ALA A 52 24.90 34.88 -37.20
CA ALA A 52 25.69 34.54 -38.39
C ALA A 52 26.78 33.43 -38.17
N ARG A 53 27.10 32.65 -39.23
CA ARG A 53 28.45 32.13 -39.67
C ARG A 53 29.28 31.21 -38.71
N SER A 54 30.22 30.32 -39.11
CA SER A 54 30.86 29.85 -40.38
C SER A 54 31.77 28.61 -40.12
N THR A 55 32.46 27.86 -41.03
CA THR A 55 32.26 27.28 -42.40
C THR A 55 33.50 26.42 -42.85
N LEU A 56 33.32 25.39 -43.73
CA LEU A 56 34.30 24.79 -44.69
C LEU A 56 35.47 23.88 -44.14
N MET A 57 36.17 22.94 -44.86
CA MET A 57 35.98 22.15 -46.13
C MET A 57 37.08 21.04 -46.40
N VAL A 58 36.86 20.15 -47.41
CA VAL A 58 37.85 19.49 -48.36
C VAL A 58 38.56 18.14 -48.05
N LEU A 59 39.00 17.43 -49.13
CA LEU A 59 39.59 16.06 -49.32
C LEU A 59 40.97 16.16 -50.09
N PRO A 60 41.60 15.15 -50.80
CA PRO A 60 41.52 13.66 -50.90
C PRO A 60 42.91 12.89 -50.99
N PHE A 61 42.86 11.56 -51.30
CA PHE A 61 43.81 10.70 -52.10
C PHE A 61 44.82 9.65 -51.48
N ALA A 62 44.57 8.36 -51.80
CA ALA A 62 45.44 7.27 -52.34
C ALA A 62 46.85 6.86 -51.76
N SER A 63 47.44 5.67 -52.02
CA SER A 63 46.94 4.27 -52.25
C SER A 63 48.09 3.21 -52.42
N SER A 64 47.83 1.93 -52.07
CA SER A 64 48.42 0.66 -52.65
C SER A 64 49.92 0.34 -52.40
N LYS A 65 50.52 -0.87 -52.56
CA LYS A 65 50.23 -2.28 -53.00
C LYS A 65 50.99 -3.25 -52.01
N ARG A 66 51.17 -4.59 -52.05
CA ARG A 66 50.89 -5.87 -52.83
C ARG A 66 51.17 -7.05 -51.82
N SER A 67 51.24 -8.38 -52.02
CA SER A 67 50.99 -9.49 -53.00
C SER A 67 50.98 -10.83 -52.16
N LYS A 68 51.25 -12.11 -52.52
CA LYS A 68 51.59 -12.93 -53.73
C LYS A 68 51.35 -14.45 -53.41
N ALA A 69 50.66 -15.22 -54.28
CA ALA A 69 50.62 -16.72 -54.36
C ALA A 69 50.07 -17.53 -53.13
N TRP A 70 49.56 -18.79 -53.15
CA TRP A 70 49.08 -19.85 -54.10
C TRP A 70 48.45 -21.01 -53.25
N ALA A 71 47.78 -22.11 -53.68
CA ALA A 71 46.95 -22.54 -54.84
C ALA A 71 46.35 -23.99 -54.62
N VAL A 72 45.60 -24.57 -55.59
CA VAL A 72 45.23 -26.02 -55.75
C VAL A 72 44.05 -26.62 -54.88
N LYS A 73 43.52 -27.83 -55.25
CA LYS A 73 42.31 -28.60 -54.77
C LYS A 73 42.53 -30.15 -55.02
N PRO A 74 41.58 -31.15 -55.10
CA PRO A 74 40.08 -31.28 -54.88
C PRO A 74 39.54 -32.62 -54.23
N PHE A 75 38.19 -32.85 -54.25
CA PHE A 75 37.43 -34.16 -54.09
C PHE A 75 37.41 -34.85 -52.67
N THR A 76 36.57 -35.84 -52.25
CA THR A 76 35.26 -36.55 -52.59
C THR A 76 34.81 -37.41 -51.35
N GLY A 77 33.62 -38.04 -51.18
CA GLY A 77 32.31 -38.04 -51.88
C GLY A 77 31.49 -39.38 -51.79
N ILE A 78 30.13 -39.31 -51.78
CA ILE A 78 29.10 -40.29 -52.29
C ILE A 78 28.42 -41.39 -51.38
N LEU A 79 27.05 -41.44 -51.48
CA LEU A 79 25.99 -42.48 -51.22
C LEU A 79 25.47 -42.94 -49.82
N ALA A 80 24.29 -43.60 -49.84
CA ALA A 80 23.46 -44.22 -48.76
C ALA A 80 22.97 -45.66 -49.22
N PRO A 81 22.09 -46.49 -48.57
CA PRO A 81 20.79 -46.21 -47.90
C PRO A 81 20.41 -47.13 -46.66
N ALA A 82 19.10 -47.41 -46.42
CA ALA A 82 18.45 -48.12 -45.27
C ALA A 82 18.15 -49.65 -45.54
N PRO A 83 17.27 -50.46 -44.85
CA PRO A 83 16.28 -50.24 -43.74
C PRO A 83 16.18 -51.39 -42.65
N SER A 84 15.00 -51.59 -42.01
CA SER A 84 14.67 -52.42 -40.80
C SER A 84 14.30 -53.91 -41.01
N PRO A 85 14.17 -54.73 -39.93
CA PRO A 85 12.99 -55.63 -39.73
C PRO A 85 12.53 -55.85 -38.24
N ILE A 86 11.68 -56.86 -37.97
CA ILE A 86 10.81 -57.09 -36.77
C ILE A 86 10.84 -58.59 -36.32
N HIS A 87 10.67 -58.94 -35.01
CA HIS A 87 9.75 -60.01 -34.48
C HIS A 87 9.94 -60.54 -33.01
N LEU A 88 8.79 -60.82 -32.34
CA LEU A 88 8.44 -61.94 -31.41
C LEU A 88 9.17 -62.20 -30.05
N GLY A 89 8.45 -62.88 -29.14
CA GLY A 89 8.90 -63.48 -27.86
C GLY A 89 8.01 -64.68 -27.48
N PRO A 90 8.19 -65.39 -26.33
CA PRO A 90 7.01 -65.96 -25.63
C PRO A 90 7.09 -66.27 -24.09
N SER A 91 5.90 -66.25 -23.45
CA SER A 91 5.41 -67.19 -22.38
C SER A 91 5.95 -67.16 -20.92
N SER A 92 5.19 -67.82 -20.01
CA SER A 92 5.18 -67.72 -18.52
C SER A 92 5.02 -69.13 -17.87
N PRO A 93 5.16 -69.27 -16.53
CA PRO A 93 4.11 -69.97 -15.76
C PRO A 93 3.64 -69.27 -14.44
N HIS A 94 2.60 -69.87 -13.81
CA HIS A 94 1.72 -69.38 -12.71
C HIS A 94 1.23 -70.59 -11.85
N PRO A 95 0.30 -70.49 -10.84
CA PRO A 95 -0.40 -69.33 -10.25
C PRO A 95 0.13 -68.98 -8.83
N PRO A 96 -0.31 -69.49 -7.63
CA PRO A 96 -1.55 -70.17 -7.17
C PRO A 96 -2.74 -69.23 -6.73
N GLN A 97 -3.58 -69.63 -5.74
CA GLN A 97 -4.97 -69.15 -5.56
C GLN A 97 -5.53 -69.24 -4.11
N HIS A 98 -6.55 -68.41 -3.79
CA HIS A 98 -7.84 -68.69 -3.11
C HIS A 98 -8.64 -67.36 -3.00
N GLY A 99 -9.98 -67.27 -3.02
CA GLY A 99 -11.07 -68.22 -3.28
C GLY A 99 -12.42 -67.45 -3.47
N HIS A 100 -13.39 -68.01 -4.19
CA HIS A 100 -14.63 -67.30 -4.60
C HIS A 100 -15.84 -67.53 -3.67
N TYR A 101 -16.82 -66.61 -3.73
CA TYR A 101 -18.24 -66.96 -3.92
C TYR A 101 -19.00 -65.87 -4.72
N ARG A 102 -20.14 -66.23 -5.32
CA ARG A 102 -21.10 -65.41 -6.09
C ARG A 102 -22.52 -65.72 -5.59
N HIS A 103 -23.50 -64.83 -5.80
CA HIS A 103 -24.71 -65.13 -6.60
C HIS A 103 -25.68 -63.94 -6.78
N HIS A 104 -26.21 -63.83 -8.02
CA HIS A 104 -27.43 -63.15 -8.50
C HIS A 104 -27.64 -61.61 -8.40
N HIS A 105 -28.45 -61.13 -9.37
CA HIS A 105 -28.81 -59.72 -9.61
C HIS A 105 -30.32 -59.50 -9.38
N VAL A 106 -30.69 -58.31 -8.89
CA VAL A 106 -31.90 -57.58 -9.32
C VAL A 106 -31.51 -56.10 -9.52
N ARG A 107 -32.25 -55.36 -10.35
CA ARG A 107 -31.84 -54.09 -10.96
C ARG A 107 -32.76 -52.92 -10.55
N VAL A 108 -32.22 -51.93 -9.83
CA VAL A 108 -32.87 -50.63 -9.57
C VAL A 108 -31.86 -49.49 -9.82
N LYS A 109 -32.30 -48.35 -10.34
CA LYS A 109 -31.43 -47.19 -10.63
C LYS A 109 -31.00 -46.49 -9.32
N PRO A 110 -29.73 -46.07 -9.17
CA PRO A 110 -29.32 -45.24 -8.05
C PRO A 110 -29.89 -43.82 -8.19
N ARG A 111 -30.45 -43.30 -7.10
CA ARG A 111 -30.83 -41.89 -6.95
C ARG A 111 -29.62 -41.17 -6.38
N ALA A 112 -28.92 -40.38 -7.19
CA ALA A 112 -27.69 -39.71 -6.76
C ALA A 112 -27.99 -38.71 -5.63
N VAL A 113 -27.41 -38.96 -4.45
CA VAL A 113 -27.28 -37.95 -3.40
C VAL A 113 -26.18 -37.00 -3.86
N ALA A 114 -26.48 -35.71 -3.94
CA ALA A 114 -25.43 -34.70 -4.18
C ALA A 114 -24.50 -34.66 -2.96
N PRO A 115 -23.16 -34.62 -3.14
CA PRO A 115 -22.24 -34.37 -2.04
C PRO A 115 -22.59 -33.04 -1.34
N ALA A 116 -22.29 -32.96 -0.04
CA ALA A 116 -22.12 -31.65 0.59
C ALA A 116 -21.00 -30.89 -0.15
N PRO A 117 -21.05 -29.54 -0.23
CA PRO A 117 -19.96 -28.78 -0.83
C PRO A 117 -18.66 -29.08 -0.09
N SER A 118 -17.68 -29.61 -0.82
CA SER A 118 -16.34 -29.84 -0.30
C SER A 118 -15.67 -28.51 -0.02
N ASN A 119 -15.08 -28.36 1.18
CA ASN A 119 -14.08 -27.34 1.41
C ASN A 119 -12.93 -27.61 0.42
N ASP A 120 -12.69 -26.69 -0.50
CA ASP A 120 -11.53 -26.76 -1.38
C ASP A 120 -10.30 -26.34 -0.54
N PRO A 121 -9.23 -27.16 -0.43
CA PRO A 121 -8.13 -26.86 0.48
C PRO A 121 -7.35 -25.61 0.05
N GLY A 122 -7.12 -24.71 1.01
CA GLY A 122 -6.07 -23.69 0.88
C GLY A 122 -4.72 -24.37 0.63
N CYS A 123 -3.89 -23.78 -0.23
CA CYS A 123 -2.59 -24.31 -0.58
C CYS A 123 -1.55 -23.94 0.49
N ASP A 124 -1.81 -24.34 1.74
CA ASP A 124 -1.15 -23.88 2.96
C ASP A 124 0.24 -24.54 3.17
N GLN A 125 1.04 -24.61 2.10
CA GLN A 125 2.37 -25.20 2.09
C GLN A 125 3.45 -24.12 2.03
N ILE A 126 4.20 -23.98 3.13
CA ILE A 126 5.28 -23.02 3.26
C ILE A 126 6.47 -23.47 2.39
N CYS A 127 6.75 -22.71 1.33
CA CYS A 127 7.94 -22.91 0.50
C CYS A 127 9.14 -22.16 1.08
N VAL A 128 10.26 -22.85 1.23
CA VAL A 128 11.54 -22.27 1.67
C VAL A 128 12.28 -21.70 0.45
N GLU A 129 12.94 -20.55 0.61
CA GLU A 129 13.79 -19.98 -0.44
C GLU A 129 14.85 -21.00 -0.92
N PRO A 130 15.15 -21.08 -2.23
CA PRO A 130 14.75 -20.14 -3.29
C PRO A 130 13.38 -20.43 -3.94
N LEU A 131 12.60 -21.40 -3.45
CA LEU A 131 11.34 -21.80 -4.07
C LEU A 131 10.17 -20.88 -3.71
N THR A 132 9.17 -20.79 -4.58
CA THR A 132 7.92 -20.06 -4.36
C THR A 132 6.71 -20.97 -4.58
N THR A 133 5.52 -20.54 -4.13
CA THR A 133 4.27 -21.26 -4.38
C THR A 133 3.93 -21.27 -5.88
N SER A 134 3.37 -22.39 -6.35
CA SER A 134 2.88 -22.54 -7.71
C SER A 134 1.82 -21.47 -8.08
N PRO A 135 1.61 -21.17 -9.38
CA PRO A 135 0.67 -20.15 -9.82
C PRO A 135 -0.79 -20.60 -9.68
N PHE A 136 -1.70 -19.64 -9.45
CA PHE A 136 -3.14 -19.94 -9.30
C PHE A 136 -3.70 -20.70 -10.52
N GLY A 137 -4.43 -21.78 -10.27
CA GLY A 137 -4.97 -22.68 -11.30
C GLY A 137 -4.05 -23.83 -11.71
N SER A 138 -2.86 -23.96 -11.10
CA SER A 138 -1.96 -25.11 -11.26
C SER A 138 -1.97 -26.02 -10.00
N PRO A 139 -1.39 -27.25 -10.05
CA PRO A 139 -1.29 -28.11 -8.88
C PRO A 139 -0.50 -27.47 -7.73
N CYS A 140 -0.91 -27.74 -6.49
CA CYS A 140 -0.18 -27.29 -5.29
C CYS A 140 1.25 -27.83 -5.26
N GLY A 141 2.22 -26.95 -5.03
CA GLY A 141 3.63 -27.31 -4.83
C GLY A 141 4.55 -26.09 -4.80
N CYS A 142 5.82 -26.34 -4.50
CA CYS A 142 6.89 -25.35 -4.51
C CYS A 142 7.69 -25.45 -5.82
N VAL A 143 7.89 -24.32 -6.50
CA VAL A 143 8.52 -24.23 -7.82
C VAL A 143 9.64 -23.19 -7.83
N PHE A 144 10.60 -23.30 -8.74
CA PHE A 144 11.75 -22.40 -8.82
C PHE A 144 11.43 -21.16 -9.69
N PRO A 145 11.37 -19.94 -9.12
CA PRO A 145 11.08 -18.72 -9.88
C PRO A 145 12.32 -18.18 -10.62
N MET A 146 12.09 -17.47 -11.73
CA MET A 146 13.08 -16.57 -12.32
C MET A 146 12.91 -15.19 -11.67
N LYS A 147 13.93 -14.72 -10.95
CA LYS A 147 13.92 -13.39 -10.33
C LYS A 147 14.38 -12.35 -11.34
N VAL A 148 13.58 -11.31 -11.56
CA VAL A 148 13.86 -10.20 -12.48
C VAL A 148 13.74 -8.90 -11.69
N LYS A 149 14.73 -8.01 -11.80
CA LYS A 149 14.68 -6.68 -11.19
C LYS A 149 14.72 -5.61 -12.27
N LEU A 150 13.68 -4.79 -12.34
CA LEU A 150 13.56 -3.69 -13.29
C LEU A 150 13.73 -2.35 -12.58
N LEU A 151 14.23 -1.36 -13.32
CA LEU A 151 14.17 0.06 -12.97
C LEU A 151 13.27 0.75 -14.00
N LEU A 152 12.34 1.57 -13.55
CA LEU A 152 11.32 2.25 -14.35
C LEU A 152 11.46 3.77 -14.18
N ASP A 153 11.40 4.52 -15.28
CA ASP A 153 11.49 5.99 -15.30
C ASP A 153 10.17 6.68 -14.86
N ILE A 154 9.59 6.21 -13.74
CA ILE A 154 8.40 6.77 -13.07
C ILE A 154 8.53 6.71 -11.55
N ALA A 155 7.92 7.66 -10.83
CA ALA A 155 7.98 7.69 -9.36
C ALA A 155 7.08 6.61 -8.71
N PRO A 156 7.42 6.05 -7.52
CA PRO A 156 6.69 4.92 -6.94
C PRO A 156 5.20 5.15 -6.72
N TYR A 157 4.78 6.36 -6.35
CA TYR A 157 3.36 6.68 -6.16
C TYR A 157 2.53 6.56 -7.45
N ALA A 158 3.17 6.66 -8.62
CA ALA A 158 2.51 6.53 -9.92
C ALA A 158 2.32 5.07 -10.36
N ILE A 159 3.12 4.12 -9.85
CA ILE A 159 3.01 2.72 -10.25
C ILE A 159 1.94 1.94 -9.47
N PHE A 160 1.75 2.24 -8.18
CA PHE A 160 0.86 1.46 -7.32
C PHE A 160 -0.61 1.37 -7.83
N PRO A 161 -1.19 2.41 -8.46
CA PRO A 161 -2.53 2.32 -9.05
C PRO A 161 -2.65 1.44 -10.32
N VAL A 162 -1.53 1.04 -10.94
CA VAL A 162 -1.47 0.34 -12.25
C VAL A 162 -0.57 -0.90 -12.22
N MET A 163 -0.42 -1.53 -11.04
CA MET A 163 0.41 -2.73 -10.88
C MET A 163 -0.11 -3.94 -11.67
N SER A 164 -1.43 -4.11 -11.80
CA SER A 164 -2.01 -5.23 -12.56
C SER A 164 -1.74 -5.10 -14.05
N GLU A 165 -1.75 -3.88 -14.59
CA GLU A 165 -1.36 -3.58 -15.97
C GLU A 165 0.11 -3.91 -16.22
N LEU A 166 1.00 -3.66 -15.24
CA LEU A 166 2.41 -4.07 -15.33
C LEU A 166 2.56 -5.59 -15.36
N GLU A 167 1.80 -6.33 -14.54
CA GLU A 167 1.78 -7.81 -14.60
C GLU A 167 1.30 -8.33 -15.96
N ILE A 168 0.28 -7.69 -16.55
CA ILE A 168 -0.27 -8.05 -17.87
C ILE A 168 0.74 -7.79 -18.98
N GLU A 169 1.38 -6.61 -19.01
CA GLU A 169 2.37 -6.25 -20.04
C GLU A 169 3.66 -7.08 -19.91
N ILE A 170 4.07 -7.43 -18.68
CA ILE A 170 5.16 -8.40 -18.45
C ILE A 170 4.75 -9.80 -18.93
N ALA A 171 3.53 -10.26 -18.63
CA ALA A 171 3.05 -11.59 -19.03
C ALA A 171 2.99 -11.73 -20.56
N GLU A 172 2.33 -10.80 -21.26
CA GLU A 172 2.30 -10.78 -22.73
C GLU A 172 3.71 -10.64 -23.31
N GLY A 173 4.52 -9.74 -22.74
CA GLY A 173 5.89 -9.50 -23.16
C GLY A 173 6.86 -10.65 -22.91
N THR A 174 6.49 -11.66 -22.12
CA THR A 174 7.30 -12.86 -21.82
C THR A 174 6.68 -14.17 -22.32
N TYR A 175 5.48 -14.13 -22.92
CA TYR A 175 4.65 -15.29 -23.29
C TYR A 175 4.20 -16.16 -22.11
N LEU A 176 3.97 -15.55 -20.95
CA LEU A 176 3.43 -16.17 -19.74
C LEU A 176 1.97 -15.75 -19.52
N THR A 177 1.25 -16.38 -18.58
CA THR A 177 -0.03 -15.86 -18.09
C THR A 177 0.18 -14.87 -16.94
N GLN A 178 -0.77 -13.95 -16.70
CA GLN A 178 -0.67 -13.02 -15.56
C GLN A 178 -0.49 -13.77 -14.22
N SER A 179 -1.16 -14.91 -14.03
CA SER A 179 -0.99 -15.76 -12.84
C SER A 179 0.42 -16.32 -12.62
N GLN A 180 1.29 -16.25 -13.63
CA GLN A 180 2.72 -16.62 -13.57
C GLN A 180 3.65 -15.42 -13.32
N VAL A 181 3.14 -14.20 -13.26
CA VAL A 181 3.90 -13.00 -12.86
C VAL A 181 3.50 -12.68 -11.42
N LYS A 182 4.47 -12.57 -10.51
CA LYS A 182 4.26 -12.11 -9.13
C LYS A 182 5.17 -10.92 -8.87
N ILE A 183 4.61 -9.73 -8.72
CA ILE A 183 5.37 -8.56 -8.26
C ILE A 183 5.64 -8.75 -6.76
N MET A 184 6.92 -8.83 -6.39
CA MET A 184 7.37 -9.10 -5.01
C MET A 184 7.57 -7.82 -4.20
N GLY A 185 7.75 -6.68 -4.87
CA GLY A 185 7.86 -5.38 -4.25
C GLY A 185 8.19 -4.30 -5.28
N ALA A 186 7.89 -3.05 -4.91
CA ALA A 186 8.34 -1.86 -5.62
C ALA A 186 8.79 -0.79 -4.63
N SER A 187 9.90 -0.13 -4.93
CA SER A 187 10.50 0.93 -4.10
C SER A 187 10.97 2.09 -4.96
N ALA A 188 11.31 3.22 -4.33
CA ALA A 188 12.13 4.22 -5.02
C ALA A 188 13.48 3.61 -5.47
N ASP A 189 14.00 4.12 -6.57
CA ASP A 189 15.43 4.06 -6.89
C ASP A 189 16.20 4.84 -5.81
N SER A 190 17.23 4.22 -5.23
CA SER A 190 18.03 4.82 -4.15
C SER A 190 18.81 6.06 -4.60
N GLN A 191 19.00 6.23 -5.92
CA GLN A 191 19.67 7.39 -6.51
C GLN A 191 18.67 8.46 -7.03
N ASN A 192 17.40 8.11 -7.24
CA ASN A 192 16.41 9.03 -7.80
C ASN A 192 14.97 8.67 -7.40
N GLN A 193 14.38 9.44 -6.48
CA GLN A 193 12.99 9.24 -6.02
C GLN A 193 11.92 9.37 -7.14
N GLY A 194 12.28 9.98 -8.28
CA GLY A 194 11.46 10.02 -9.49
C GLY A 194 11.46 8.73 -10.32
N ARG A 195 12.13 7.66 -9.86
CA ARG A 195 12.19 6.35 -10.51
C ARG A 195 11.83 5.22 -9.55
N THR A 196 11.34 4.11 -10.12
CA THR A 196 10.84 2.96 -9.36
C THR A 196 11.65 1.71 -9.67
N VAL A 197 12.16 1.08 -8.64
CA VAL A 197 12.75 -0.27 -8.71
C VAL A 197 11.64 -1.28 -8.42
N VAL A 198 11.48 -2.29 -9.28
CA VAL A 198 10.45 -3.34 -9.14
C VAL A 198 11.12 -4.72 -9.16
N ASP A 199 10.85 -5.53 -8.14
CA ASP A 199 11.30 -6.92 -8.04
C ASP A 199 10.15 -7.86 -8.46
N ILE A 200 10.38 -8.71 -9.45
CA ILE A 200 9.40 -9.61 -10.06
C ILE A 200 9.88 -11.06 -9.98
N ASN A 201 9.01 -11.95 -9.50
CA ASN A 201 9.17 -13.40 -9.64
C ASN A 201 8.32 -13.87 -10.82
N LEU A 202 8.96 -14.42 -11.85
CA LEU A 202 8.28 -15.17 -12.91
C LEU A 202 8.21 -16.65 -12.49
N VAL A 203 7.03 -17.24 -12.56
CA VAL A 203 6.69 -18.53 -11.93
C VAL A 203 6.33 -19.57 -12.99
N PRO A 204 6.99 -20.74 -13.03
CA PRO A 204 6.66 -21.80 -13.98
C PRO A 204 5.39 -22.58 -13.61
N LEU A 205 4.76 -23.22 -14.60
CA LEU A 205 3.60 -24.13 -14.43
C LEU A 205 3.98 -25.55 -13.95
N GLY A 206 5.29 -25.82 -13.80
CA GLY A 206 5.85 -27.03 -13.21
C GLY A 206 7.06 -26.66 -12.34
N GLU A 207 7.85 -27.63 -11.89
CA GLU A 207 8.97 -27.41 -10.95
C GLU A 207 9.94 -26.26 -11.34
N LYS A 208 10.15 -26.06 -12.65
CA LYS A 208 11.06 -25.08 -13.23
C LYS A 208 10.65 -24.74 -14.68
N PHE A 209 11.08 -23.60 -15.20
CA PHE A 209 11.04 -23.34 -16.65
C PHE A 209 12.00 -24.29 -17.39
N ASP A 210 11.63 -24.71 -18.59
CA ASP A 210 12.55 -25.36 -19.50
C ASP A 210 13.62 -24.38 -20.01
N ASN A 211 14.77 -24.90 -20.44
CA ASN A 211 15.89 -24.07 -20.86
C ASN A 211 15.58 -23.16 -22.06
N THR A 212 14.63 -23.55 -22.93
CA THR A 212 14.27 -22.75 -24.12
C THR A 212 13.44 -21.55 -23.71
N THR A 213 12.40 -21.77 -22.90
CA THR A 213 11.60 -20.67 -22.32
C THR A 213 12.46 -19.76 -21.47
N ALA A 214 13.32 -20.29 -20.60
CA ALA A 214 14.21 -19.49 -19.75
C ALA A 214 15.17 -18.60 -20.56
N ILE A 215 15.81 -19.14 -21.60
CA ILE A 215 16.71 -18.36 -22.48
C ILE A 215 15.93 -17.33 -23.31
N LEU A 216 14.73 -17.66 -23.80
CA LEU A 216 13.88 -16.71 -24.53
C LEU A 216 13.41 -15.55 -23.63
N THR A 217 12.98 -15.83 -22.40
CA THR A 217 12.59 -14.79 -21.43
C THR A 217 13.79 -13.88 -21.13
N TYR A 218 14.98 -14.45 -20.88
CA TYR A 218 16.21 -13.69 -20.67
C TYR A 218 16.57 -12.78 -21.87
N ASP A 219 16.57 -13.34 -23.08
CA ASP A 219 16.85 -12.61 -24.33
C ASP A 219 15.88 -11.45 -24.56
N ARG A 220 14.61 -11.60 -24.14
CA ARG A 220 13.58 -10.57 -24.29
C ARG A 220 13.76 -9.41 -23.32
N PHE A 221 14.08 -9.66 -22.05
CA PHE A 221 14.41 -8.58 -21.12
C PHE A 221 15.70 -7.86 -21.54
N GLN A 222 16.78 -8.60 -21.80
CA GLN A 222 18.10 -8.03 -22.14
C GLN A 222 18.07 -7.14 -23.40
N HIS A 223 17.26 -7.47 -24.41
CA HIS A 223 17.13 -6.68 -25.64
C HIS A 223 15.94 -5.70 -25.63
N LYS A 224 15.39 -5.38 -24.45
CA LYS A 224 14.22 -4.51 -24.25
C LYS A 224 13.00 -4.85 -25.14
N LYS A 225 12.66 -6.15 -25.24
CA LYS A 225 11.56 -6.73 -26.03
C LYS A 225 10.27 -7.02 -25.24
N VAL A 226 10.17 -6.59 -23.97
CA VAL A 226 8.93 -6.61 -23.18
C VAL A 226 8.24 -5.26 -23.41
N PRO A 227 7.05 -5.20 -24.04
CA PRO A 227 6.48 -3.94 -24.51
C PRO A 227 5.75 -3.21 -23.39
N LEU A 228 6.50 -2.59 -22.48
CA LEU A 228 5.91 -1.75 -21.42
C LEU A 228 5.40 -0.41 -21.98
N ASN A 229 4.27 0.03 -21.49
CA ASN A 229 3.60 1.27 -21.89
C ASN A 229 4.35 2.50 -21.37
N LEU A 230 5.06 3.18 -22.28
CA LEU A 230 5.85 4.40 -22.04
C LEU A 230 5.10 5.51 -21.30
N THR A 231 3.77 5.60 -21.42
CA THR A 231 2.94 6.59 -20.74
C THR A 231 2.48 6.19 -19.33
N LEU A 232 2.59 4.92 -18.96
CA LEU A 232 2.27 4.41 -17.61
C LEU A 232 3.54 4.10 -16.80
N PHE A 233 4.56 3.52 -17.44
CA PHE A 233 5.74 2.94 -16.77
C PHE A 233 7.07 3.60 -17.18
N GLY A 234 7.04 4.61 -18.06
CA GLY A 234 8.25 5.26 -18.59
C GLY A 234 9.08 4.32 -19.48
N ASN A 235 10.36 4.62 -19.66
CA ASN A 235 11.30 3.58 -20.12
C ASN A 235 11.61 2.62 -18.96
N TYR A 236 12.05 1.41 -19.31
CA TYR A 236 12.58 0.45 -18.34
C TYR A 236 14.03 0.07 -18.63
N GLU A 237 14.76 -0.25 -17.57
CA GLU A 237 16.11 -0.80 -17.54
C GLU A 237 16.06 -2.14 -16.79
N VAL A 238 16.95 -3.08 -17.14
CA VAL A 238 17.04 -4.39 -16.47
C VAL A 238 18.25 -4.37 -15.53
N VAL A 239 17.99 -4.36 -14.23
CA VAL A 239 19.04 -4.29 -13.19
C VAL A 239 19.73 -5.65 -13.05
N TYR A 240 18.95 -6.73 -12.97
CA TYR A 240 19.46 -8.10 -13.13
C TYR A 240 18.35 -9.09 -13.52
N ILE A 241 18.76 -10.24 -14.03
CA ILE A 241 17.94 -11.46 -14.15
C ILE A 241 18.72 -12.61 -13.49
N SER A 242 18.06 -13.38 -12.63
CA SER A 242 18.65 -14.50 -11.90
C SER A 242 17.79 -15.77 -12.03
N TYR A 243 18.36 -16.80 -12.65
CA TYR A 243 17.77 -18.14 -12.78
C TYR A 243 18.86 -19.18 -13.11
N PRO A 244 18.80 -20.41 -12.58
CA PRO A 244 19.82 -21.44 -12.82
C PRO A 244 20.04 -21.75 -14.31
N GLY A 245 21.30 -21.73 -14.73
CA GLY A 245 21.72 -22.05 -16.11
C GLY A 245 21.69 -20.88 -17.10
N LEU A 246 21.32 -19.67 -16.67
CA LEU A 246 21.51 -18.44 -17.45
C LEU A 246 22.91 -17.85 -17.24
N PRO A 247 23.45 -17.08 -18.21
CA PRO A 247 24.67 -16.30 -17.98
C PRO A 247 24.42 -15.15 -16.98
N PRO A 248 25.47 -14.68 -16.27
CA PRO A 248 25.35 -13.53 -15.37
C PRO A 248 25.00 -12.25 -16.13
N SER A 249 24.20 -11.39 -15.50
CA SER A 249 23.90 -10.06 -16.02
C SER A 249 25.16 -9.15 -15.95
N PRO A 250 25.36 -8.22 -16.89
CA PRO A 250 26.47 -7.27 -16.82
C PRO A 250 26.29 -6.28 -15.65
N PRO A 251 27.38 -5.70 -15.11
CA PRO A 251 27.28 -4.70 -14.04
C PRO A 251 26.68 -3.39 -14.54
N TYR A 252 25.91 -2.73 -13.68
CA TYR A 252 25.27 -1.44 -13.91
C TYR A 252 26.24 -0.29 -13.55
N GLU A 253 26.55 0.60 -14.50
CA GLU A 253 27.52 1.69 -14.30
C GLU A 253 26.91 2.89 -13.56
N ILE A 254 27.49 3.26 -12.41
CA ILE A 254 27.07 4.44 -11.65
C ILE A 254 27.76 5.70 -12.20
N TYR A 255 26.98 6.58 -12.83
CA TYR A 255 27.47 7.85 -13.39
C TYR A 255 27.63 8.94 -12.31
N ASN A 256 28.76 8.92 -11.60
CA ASN A 256 29.15 10.04 -10.73
C ASN A 256 29.77 11.19 -11.53
N GLY A 257 29.25 12.39 -11.32
CA GLY A 257 29.86 13.67 -11.69
C GLY A 257 29.48 14.74 -10.67
N HIS A 258 30.27 15.78 -10.44
CA HIS A 258 31.51 16.20 -11.13
C HIS A 258 32.30 17.11 -10.18
N ASP A 259 33.65 17.07 -10.19
CA ASP A 259 34.50 18.28 -10.09
C ASP A 259 36.00 17.98 -10.29
N PRO A 260 36.87 18.99 -10.55
CA PRO A 260 38.09 18.79 -11.35
C PRO A 260 39.45 18.99 -10.66
N ALA A 261 40.49 18.63 -11.42
CA ALA A 261 41.93 18.91 -11.24
C ALA A 261 42.73 18.02 -10.24
N GLY A 262 43.89 17.45 -10.60
CA GLY A 262 44.45 17.37 -11.96
C GLY A 262 45.89 16.85 -12.10
N ILE A 263 46.17 16.31 -13.31
CA ILE A 263 47.47 16.21 -14.00
C ILE A 263 48.55 15.26 -13.44
N ALA A 264 48.76 14.13 -14.14
CA ALA A 264 50.09 13.60 -14.47
C ALA A 264 50.05 12.60 -15.66
N GLY A 265 50.64 12.98 -16.82
CA GLY A 265 51.12 12.15 -17.96
C GLY A 265 50.37 10.88 -18.43
N GLY A 266 49.98 10.72 -19.71
CA GLY A 266 50.28 11.56 -20.88
C GLY A 266 49.54 11.16 -22.18
N LEU A 267 49.70 12.02 -23.19
CA LEU A 267 48.99 12.10 -24.48
C LEU A 267 49.74 11.35 -25.64
N PRO A 268 49.23 11.22 -26.90
CA PRO A 268 48.29 12.14 -27.60
C PRO A 268 47.22 11.58 -28.57
N PHE A 269 46.37 12.54 -29.01
CA PHE A 269 45.55 12.71 -30.23
C PHE A 269 45.94 11.90 -31.52
N THR A 270 45.10 11.72 -32.57
CA THR A 270 44.06 12.62 -33.16
C THR A 270 43.11 11.90 -34.16
N ALA A 271 41.83 12.32 -34.23
CA ALA A 271 40.87 12.26 -35.38
C ALA A 271 40.58 10.88 -36.09
N ASP A 272 39.57 10.67 -36.95
CA ASP A 272 38.51 11.51 -37.55
C ASP A 272 37.22 10.66 -37.85
N PHE A 273 36.05 11.28 -38.03
CA PHE A 273 34.76 10.59 -38.27
C PHE A 273 34.36 10.46 -39.76
N GLY A 274 34.76 9.36 -40.40
CA GLY A 274 34.43 9.06 -41.81
C GLY A 274 33.16 8.20 -42.01
N GLY A 275 31.98 8.82 -42.19
CA GLY A 275 30.71 8.11 -42.40
C GLY A 275 30.58 7.38 -43.75
N LYS A 276 29.87 6.23 -43.78
CA LYS A 276 29.52 5.48 -45.01
C LYS A 276 28.10 4.90 -44.99
N ASN A 277 27.28 5.34 -45.93
CA ASN A 277 25.98 4.72 -46.23
C ASN A 277 26.18 3.32 -46.85
N GLN A 278 25.82 2.25 -46.13
CA GLN A 278 25.72 0.91 -46.72
C GLN A 278 24.35 0.73 -47.37
N ARG A 279 24.25 0.91 -48.69
CA ARG A 279 23.02 0.60 -49.45
C ARG A 279 22.67 -0.88 -49.27
N MET A 280 21.46 -1.16 -48.75
CA MET A 280 20.92 -2.51 -48.72
C MET A 280 20.84 -3.09 -50.14
N ASN A 281 21.15 -4.37 -50.27
CA ASN A 281 21.21 -5.04 -51.56
C ASN A 281 19.78 -5.25 -52.11
N ILE A 282 19.53 -4.92 -53.38
CA ILE A 282 18.17 -4.90 -53.97
C ILE A 282 17.50 -6.29 -53.86
N ARG A 283 18.29 -7.38 -53.96
CA ARG A 283 17.80 -8.75 -53.73
C ARG A 283 17.18 -8.95 -52.34
N THR A 284 17.75 -8.37 -51.29
CA THR A 284 17.24 -8.49 -49.92
C THR A 284 15.88 -7.80 -49.79
N ILE A 285 15.71 -6.61 -50.38
CA ILE A 285 14.45 -5.87 -50.39
C ILE A 285 13.37 -6.66 -51.14
N VAL A 286 13.72 -7.27 -52.28
CA VAL A 286 12.80 -8.12 -53.06
C VAL A 286 12.39 -9.39 -52.29
N ILE A 287 13.30 -10.00 -51.53
CA ILE A 287 12.99 -11.16 -50.68
C ILE A 287 12.02 -10.78 -49.55
N ILE A 288 12.25 -9.65 -48.87
CA ILE A 288 11.37 -9.15 -47.79
C ILE A 288 9.98 -8.79 -48.34
N ALA A 289 9.91 -8.18 -49.53
CA ALA A 289 8.64 -7.88 -50.19
C ALA A 289 7.87 -9.16 -50.59
N LEU A 290 8.57 -10.20 -51.06
CA LEU A 290 7.96 -11.49 -51.41
C LEU A 290 7.46 -12.25 -50.18
N SER A 291 8.21 -12.30 -49.09
CA SER A 291 7.76 -12.98 -47.86
C SER A 291 6.55 -12.27 -47.24
N ALA A 292 6.56 -10.94 -47.17
CA ALA A 292 5.42 -10.15 -46.71
C ALA A 292 4.17 -10.38 -47.58
N PHE A 293 4.32 -10.46 -48.91
CA PHE A 293 3.21 -10.73 -49.82
C PHE A 293 2.62 -12.14 -49.62
N VAL A 294 3.47 -13.17 -49.43
CA VAL A 294 3.01 -14.54 -49.15
C VAL A 294 2.25 -14.60 -47.82
N VAL A 295 2.74 -13.96 -46.76
CA VAL A 295 2.05 -13.89 -45.45
C VAL A 295 0.69 -13.20 -45.58
N LEU A 296 0.60 -12.10 -46.33
CA LEU A 296 -0.65 -11.40 -46.59
C LEU A 296 -1.67 -12.28 -47.34
N VAL A 297 -1.23 -13.03 -48.34
CA VAL A 297 -2.10 -13.97 -49.08
C VAL A 297 -2.59 -15.11 -48.19
N VAL A 298 -1.76 -15.65 -47.30
CA VAL A 298 -2.15 -16.68 -46.33
C VAL A 298 -3.18 -16.14 -45.32
N LEU A 299 -2.97 -14.93 -44.79
CA LEU A 299 -3.94 -14.27 -43.90
C LEU A 299 -5.30 -14.04 -44.59
N LEU A 300 -5.30 -13.52 -45.82
CA LEU A 300 -6.54 -13.32 -46.58
C LEU A 300 -7.24 -14.64 -46.91
N ALA A 301 -6.49 -15.71 -47.19
CA ALA A 301 -7.05 -17.05 -47.38
C ALA A 301 -7.69 -17.60 -46.09
N ALA A 302 -7.03 -17.45 -44.93
CA ALA A 302 -7.56 -17.85 -43.64
C ALA A 302 -8.85 -17.07 -43.28
N ILE A 303 -8.87 -15.76 -43.52
CA ILE A 303 -10.07 -14.92 -43.33
C ILE A 303 -11.21 -15.38 -44.25
N CYS A 304 -10.92 -15.67 -45.53
CA CYS A 304 -11.92 -16.21 -46.47
C CYS A 304 -12.49 -17.56 -46.03
N ILE A 305 -11.65 -18.45 -45.48
CA ILE A 305 -12.09 -19.75 -44.92
C ILE A 305 -13.00 -19.52 -43.71
N PHE A 306 -12.61 -18.63 -42.79
CA PHE A 306 -13.40 -18.31 -41.59
C PHE A 306 -14.76 -17.69 -41.92
N VAL A 307 -14.81 -16.77 -42.90
CA VAL A 307 -16.05 -16.15 -43.38
C VAL A 307 -16.95 -17.16 -44.11
N LYS A 308 -16.39 -18.07 -44.92
CA LYS A 308 -17.18 -19.17 -45.52
C LYS A 308 -17.70 -20.14 -44.48
N GLY A 309 -16.89 -20.49 -43.48
CA GLY A 309 -17.29 -21.36 -42.36
C GLY A 309 -18.53 -20.83 -41.62
N ARG A 310 -18.64 -19.50 -41.43
CA ARG A 310 -19.80 -18.87 -40.79
C ARG A 310 -21.07 -18.78 -41.67
N ARG A 311 -21.01 -19.06 -42.98
CA ARG A 311 -22.21 -19.08 -43.86
C ARG A 311 -22.87 -20.47 -43.96
N VAL A 312 -22.22 -21.56 -43.54
CA VAL A 312 -22.79 -22.93 -43.59
C VAL A 312 -23.39 -23.29 -42.22
N GLY A 313 -24.52 -22.67 -41.88
CA GLY A 313 -25.09 -22.74 -40.52
C GLY A 313 -26.61 -22.61 -40.41
N ARG A 314 -27.38 -22.82 -41.50
CA ARG A 314 -28.85 -22.84 -41.48
C ARG A 314 -29.44 -23.81 -42.51
N PRO A 315 -30.13 -24.89 -42.09
CA PRO A 315 -31.17 -25.55 -42.88
C PRO A 315 -32.55 -24.92 -42.61
N SER A 316 -33.52 -25.10 -43.51
CA SER A 316 -34.94 -24.78 -43.31
C SER A 316 -35.83 -25.60 -44.24
N SER A 317 -37.14 -25.59 -43.99
CA SER A 317 -38.20 -26.42 -44.60
C SER A 317 -38.16 -27.92 -44.19
N ALA A 318 -39.26 -28.68 -44.15
CA ALA A 318 -40.64 -28.35 -44.53
C ALA A 318 -41.72 -29.24 -43.84
N VAL A 319 -42.97 -28.74 -43.81
CA VAL A 319 -44.26 -29.47 -43.81
C VAL A 319 -44.66 -30.32 -42.57
N SER A 320 -45.98 -30.35 -42.32
CA SER A 320 -46.68 -31.01 -41.20
C SER A 320 -46.82 -32.55 -41.35
N PRO A 321 -47.33 -33.23 -40.30
CA PRO A 321 -48.74 -33.65 -40.40
C PRO A 321 -49.58 -33.32 -39.16
N VAL A 322 -50.91 -33.47 -39.31
CA VAL A 322 -51.94 -33.27 -38.28
C VAL A 322 -52.25 -34.59 -37.58
N PHE A 323 -52.40 -34.59 -36.24
CA PHE A 323 -53.45 -35.37 -35.56
C PHE A 323 -53.78 -34.81 -34.17
N THR A 324 -55.08 -34.69 -33.90
CA THR A 324 -55.73 -34.27 -32.65
C THR A 324 -56.62 -35.43 -32.14
N PRO A 325 -57.35 -35.32 -31.01
CA PRO A 325 -57.04 -34.77 -29.67
C PRO A 325 -57.39 -35.78 -28.54
N SER A 326 -57.27 -35.38 -27.26
CA SER A 326 -58.24 -35.73 -26.18
C SER A 326 -57.89 -35.00 -24.86
N VAL A 327 -58.74 -34.11 -24.31
CA VAL A 327 -59.82 -34.36 -23.31
C VAL A 327 -59.24 -34.68 -21.91
N HIS A 328 -59.49 -33.93 -20.82
CA HIS A 328 -60.78 -33.41 -20.30
C HIS A 328 -60.76 -31.99 -19.65
N LYS A 329 -61.95 -31.36 -19.63
CA LYS A 329 -62.60 -30.46 -18.61
C LYS A 329 -61.70 -29.60 -17.68
N ARG A 330 -61.82 -28.27 -17.59
CA ARG A 330 -62.99 -27.40 -17.22
C ARG A 330 -63.44 -27.58 -15.76
N SER A 331 -63.51 -26.57 -14.88
CA SER A 331 -63.03 -25.16 -14.87
C SER A 331 -63.26 -24.59 -13.45
N GLY A 332 -62.41 -23.69 -12.93
CA GLY A 332 -62.71 -22.96 -11.69
C GLY A 332 -61.53 -22.29 -10.97
N ILE A 333 -61.34 -20.98 -11.22
CA ILE A 333 -60.80 -19.94 -10.30
C ILE A 333 -59.49 -20.26 -9.52
N GLY A 334 -58.39 -19.63 -9.93
CA GLY A 334 -57.17 -19.51 -9.11
C GLY A 334 -55.89 -19.33 -9.93
N SER A 335 -54.99 -18.45 -9.46
CA SER A 335 -53.65 -18.14 -10.00
C SER A 335 -53.56 -17.52 -11.40
N ILE A 336 -52.87 -16.37 -11.48
CA ILE A 336 -51.91 -16.10 -12.57
C ILE A 336 -50.60 -15.67 -11.90
N LEU A 337 -49.78 -16.65 -11.53
CA LEU A 337 -48.36 -16.44 -11.26
C LEU A 337 -47.58 -17.61 -11.87
N SER A 338 -47.18 -17.43 -13.13
CA SER A 338 -46.30 -18.33 -13.89
C SER A 338 -45.80 -17.58 -15.13
N SER A 339 -44.55 -17.61 -15.55
CA SER A 339 -43.26 -17.99 -14.96
C SER A 339 -42.28 -17.96 -16.13
N SER A 340 -41.63 -16.82 -16.37
CA SER A 340 -40.36 -16.81 -17.12
C SER A 340 -39.23 -17.25 -16.17
N ILE A 341 -38.15 -17.81 -16.71
CA ILE A 341 -37.10 -18.45 -15.91
C ILE A 341 -36.18 -17.38 -15.31
N ALA A 342 -36.37 -17.08 -14.02
CA ALA A 342 -35.47 -16.23 -13.25
C ALA A 342 -34.24 -17.04 -12.78
N SER A 343 -33.03 -16.49 -12.99
CA SER A 343 -31.78 -17.12 -12.53
C SER A 343 -31.72 -17.20 -11.00
N SER A 344 -31.17 -18.28 -10.44
CA SER A 344 -31.16 -18.56 -8.99
C SER A 344 -30.60 -17.42 -8.12
N THR A 345 -29.63 -16.67 -8.62
CA THR A 345 -29.03 -15.50 -7.93
C THR A 345 -29.96 -14.29 -7.80
N SER A 346 -30.99 -14.17 -8.65
CA SER A 346 -32.01 -13.10 -8.50
C SER A 346 -32.95 -13.37 -7.32
N VAL A 347 -33.33 -14.64 -7.12
CA VAL A 347 -34.25 -15.07 -6.06
C VAL A 347 -33.64 -14.87 -4.68
N SER A 348 -32.34 -15.15 -4.51
CA SER A 348 -31.64 -14.91 -3.24
C SER A 348 -31.52 -13.43 -2.88
N LEU A 349 -31.39 -12.53 -3.86
CA LEU A 349 -31.34 -11.08 -3.61
C LEU A 349 -32.72 -10.54 -3.18
N MET A 350 -33.80 -10.98 -3.83
CA MET A 350 -35.16 -10.60 -3.45
C MET A 350 -35.53 -11.09 -2.03
N SER A 351 -34.96 -12.20 -1.57
CA SER A 351 -35.12 -12.69 -0.19
C SER A 351 -34.54 -11.75 0.86
N THR A 352 -33.56 -10.91 0.52
CA THR A 352 -32.91 -9.97 1.45
C THR A 352 -33.61 -8.61 1.49
N MET A 353 -34.30 -8.21 0.41
CA MET A 353 -34.89 -6.87 0.25
C MET A 353 -36.43 -6.85 0.32
N ALA A 354 -37.03 -7.83 0.98
CA ALA A 354 -38.47 -8.10 0.94
C ALA A 354 -39.37 -6.99 1.54
N THR A 355 -38.81 -6.03 2.28
CA THR A 355 -39.52 -4.86 2.83
C THR A 355 -39.41 -3.63 1.94
N SER A 356 -38.20 -3.25 1.53
CA SER A 356 -37.93 -1.97 0.84
C SER A 356 -38.40 -1.94 -0.62
N ILE A 357 -38.37 -3.08 -1.33
CA ILE A 357 -38.76 -3.13 -2.76
C ILE A 357 -40.28 -2.95 -2.95
N LEU A 358 -41.11 -3.17 -1.92
CA LEU A 358 -42.58 -3.08 -2.02
C LEU A 358 -43.12 -1.67 -2.35
N SER A 359 -42.32 -0.61 -2.20
CA SER A 359 -42.70 0.76 -2.56
C SER A 359 -42.17 1.24 -3.93
N VAL A 360 -41.21 0.53 -4.54
CA VAL A 360 -40.43 1.03 -5.68
C VAL A 360 -40.89 0.39 -7.00
N LYS A 361 -41.16 1.21 -8.02
CA LYS A 361 -41.56 0.71 -9.35
C LYS A 361 -40.45 -0.13 -9.98
N THR A 362 -40.74 -1.39 -10.30
CA THR A 362 -39.81 -2.24 -11.05
C THR A 362 -40.07 -2.11 -12.55
N PHE A 363 -39.02 -1.86 -13.32
CA PHE A 363 -39.02 -1.78 -14.79
C PHE A 363 -38.36 -3.02 -15.39
N PRO A 364 -38.90 -3.60 -16.48
CA PRO A 364 -38.24 -4.67 -17.22
C PRO A 364 -37.09 -4.12 -18.08
N LEU A 365 -36.06 -4.93 -18.31
CA LEU A 365 -34.86 -4.51 -19.04
C LEU A 365 -35.18 -4.06 -20.47
N ALA A 366 -36.16 -4.70 -21.14
CA ALA A 366 -36.59 -4.33 -22.48
C ALA A 366 -37.19 -2.91 -22.59
N GLU A 367 -37.80 -2.39 -21.52
CA GLU A 367 -38.32 -1.01 -21.48
C GLU A 367 -37.16 -0.02 -21.34
N LEU A 368 -36.17 -0.33 -20.49
CA LEU A 368 -34.97 0.51 -20.33
C LEU A 368 -34.05 0.46 -21.57
N GLU A 369 -33.92 -0.69 -22.23
CA GLU A 369 -33.26 -0.80 -23.53
C GLU A 369 -33.96 0.06 -24.58
N LYS A 370 -35.30 0.06 -24.63
CA LYS A 370 -36.05 0.92 -25.55
C LYS A 370 -35.82 2.40 -25.23
N ALA A 371 -35.93 2.79 -23.96
CA ALA A 371 -35.77 4.18 -23.50
C ALA A 371 -34.37 4.76 -23.75
N THR A 372 -33.32 3.94 -23.55
CA THR A 372 -31.90 4.34 -23.68
C THR A 372 -31.31 4.08 -25.08
N ASN A 373 -32.13 3.67 -26.06
CA ASN A 373 -31.68 3.22 -27.39
C ASN A 373 -30.59 2.14 -27.31
N LYS A 374 -30.85 1.10 -26.51
CA LYS A 374 -29.97 -0.03 -26.18
C LYS A 374 -28.66 0.41 -25.50
N PHE A 375 -28.78 1.25 -24.47
CA PHE A 375 -27.65 1.79 -23.73
C PHE A 375 -26.60 2.44 -24.65
N SER A 376 -27.07 3.23 -25.61
CA SER A 376 -26.22 3.86 -26.62
C SER A 376 -25.21 4.81 -25.98
N SER A 377 -23.96 4.77 -26.45
CA SER A 377 -22.92 5.74 -26.05
C SER A 377 -23.31 7.19 -26.34
N GLN A 378 -24.18 7.43 -27.33
CA GLN A 378 -24.74 8.75 -27.65
C GLN A 378 -25.74 9.28 -26.60
N ARG A 379 -26.11 8.45 -25.60
CA ARG A 379 -27.01 8.79 -24.50
C ARG A 379 -26.32 8.75 -23.13
N VAL A 380 -25.00 8.56 -23.05
CA VAL A 380 -24.28 8.61 -21.78
C VAL A 380 -24.30 10.03 -21.23
N LEU A 381 -24.74 10.17 -19.98
CA LEU A 381 -24.72 11.41 -19.18
C LEU A 381 -23.49 11.47 -18.29
N GLY A 382 -22.96 10.31 -17.88
CA GLY A 382 -21.75 10.20 -17.06
C GLY A 382 -21.31 8.75 -16.88
N GLU A 383 -20.04 8.56 -16.52
CA GLU A 383 -19.41 7.26 -16.25
C GLU A 383 -18.46 7.41 -15.06
N GLY A 384 -18.47 6.44 -14.15
CA GLY A 384 -17.63 6.44 -12.95
C GLY A 384 -17.53 5.06 -12.31
N GLY A 385 -16.95 4.99 -11.11
CA GLY A 385 -16.71 3.72 -10.40
C GLY A 385 -17.97 2.88 -10.13
N PHE A 386 -19.14 3.52 -10.08
CA PHE A 386 -20.45 2.88 -9.89
C PHE A 386 -21.21 2.65 -11.21
N GLY A 387 -20.52 2.64 -12.35
CA GLY A 387 -21.09 2.33 -13.67
C GLY A 387 -21.43 3.55 -14.54
N ARG A 388 -22.39 3.38 -15.45
CA ARG A 388 -22.74 4.36 -16.50
C ARG A 388 -24.16 4.88 -16.33
N VAL A 389 -24.36 6.18 -16.44
CA VAL A 389 -25.67 6.84 -16.42
C VAL A 389 -26.09 7.18 -17.85
N TYR A 390 -27.31 6.79 -18.24
CA TYR A 390 -27.86 7.01 -19.57
C TYR A 390 -29.12 7.87 -19.53
N HIS A 391 -29.27 8.78 -20.49
CA HIS A 391 -30.52 9.48 -20.76
C HIS A 391 -31.55 8.53 -21.37
N GLY A 392 -32.62 8.23 -20.64
CA GLY A 392 -33.77 7.47 -21.11
C GLY A 392 -34.97 8.37 -21.42
N ILE A 393 -35.79 7.98 -22.39
CA ILE A 393 -37.14 8.54 -22.58
C ILE A 393 -38.15 7.39 -22.49
N MET A 394 -39.02 7.42 -21.48
CA MET A 394 -39.99 6.37 -21.18
C MET A 394 -41.19 6.41 -22.15
N GLU A 395 -42.02 5.36 -22.16
CA GLU A 395 -43.15 5.26 -23.12
C GLU A 395 -44.23 6.33 -22.92
N ASP A 396 -44.34 6.88 -21.72
CA ASP A 396 -45.21 8.01 -21.37
C ASP A 396 -44.60 9.40 -21.70
N GLY A 397 -43.37 9.42 -22.23
CA GLY A 397 -42.62 10.64 -22.54
C GLY A 397 -41.75 11.18 -21.41
N THR A 398 -41.74 10.55 -20.22
CA THR A 398 -40.90 10.98 -19.09
C THR A 398 -39.42 10.80 -19.42
N GLU A 399 -38.62 11.86 -19.28
CA GLU A 399 -37.15 11.76 -19.32
C GLU A 399 -36.61 11.27 -17.97
N VAL A 400 -35.64 10.35 -18.02
CA VAL A 400 -35.06 9.69 -16.84
C VAL A 400 -33.55 9.52 -16.95
N ALA A 401 -32.88 9.47 -15.81
CA ALA A 401 -31.48 9.04 -15.70
C ALA A 401 -31.42 7.56 -15.32
N VAL A 402 -30.88 6.71 -16.19
CA VAL A 402 -30.75 5.25 -15.97
C VAL A 402 -29.30 4.92 -15.61
N LYS A 403 -29.01 4.75 -14.32
CA LYS A 403 -27.69 4.33 -13.80
C LYS A 403 -27.59 2.80 -13.91
N VAL A 404 -26.81 2.30 -14.86
CA VAL A 404 -26.52 0.88 -15.06
C VAL A 404 -25.20 0.55 -14.37
N LEU A 405 -25.24 -0.34 -13.38
CA LEU A 405 -24.06 -0.71 -12.61
C LEU A 405 -23.21 -1.70 -13.40
N THR A 406 -21.90 -1.45 -13.49
CA THR A 406 -20.93 -2.37 -14.08
C THR A 406 -20.74 -3.59 -13.20
N ARG A 407 -20.69 -4.78 -13.82
CA ARG A 407 -20.58 -6.07 -13.13
C ARG A 407 -19.44 -6.89 -13.71
N ASP A 408 -18.21 -6.53 -13.35
CA ASP A 408 -17.05 -7.37 -13.63
C ASP A 408 -17.15 -8.67 -12.82
N ASN A 409 -16.86 -9.81 -13.45
CA ASN A 409 -17.23 -11.13 -12.91
C ASN A 409 -16.49 -11.55 -11.62
N GLN A 410 -15.59 -10.72 -11.08
CA GLN A 410 -14.92 -10.90 -9.80
C GLN A 410 -15.45 -9.98 -8.68
N ASN A 411 -16.19 -8.91 -8.99
CA ASN A 411 -16.53 -7.87 -8.01
C ASN A 411 -17.87 -8.09 -7.30
N GLN A 412 -17.83 -8.48 -6.02
CA GLN A 412 -19.02 -8.59 -5.15
C GLN A 412 -19.53 -7.23 -4.61
N ASN A 413 -18.80 -6.13 -4.83
CA ASN A 413 -19.16 -4.81 -4.30
C ASN A 413 -20.41 -4.20 -4.96
N GLY A 414 -20.54 -4.28 -6.29
CA GLY A 414 -21.62 -3.59 -7.02
C GLY A 414 -23.04 -4.05 -6.68
N ASP A 415 -23.25 -5.33 -6.33
CA ASP A 415 -24.55 -5.79 -5.81
C ASP A 415 -24.86 -5.18 -4.43
N ARG A 416 -23.86 -4.84 -3.61
CA ARG A 416 -24.05 -4.18 -2.30
C ARG A 416 -24.33 -2.69 -2.44
N GLU A 417 -23.62 -2.02 -3.36
CA GLU A 417 -23.86 -0.61 -3.69
C GLU A 417 -25.27 -0.41 -4.27
N PHE A 418 -25.75 -1.33 -5.12
CA PHE A 418 -27.15 -1.37 -5.57
C PHE A 418 -28.14 -1.45 -4.41
N ILE A 419 -27.94 -2.41 -3.49
CA ILE A 419 -28.81 -2.63 -2.33
C ILE A 419 -28.90 -1.36 -1.48
N ALA A 420 -27.75 -0.75 -1.15
CA ALA A 420 -27.70 0.46 -0.33
C ALA A 420 -28.35 1.67 -1.01
N GLU A 421 -28.06 1.91 -2.29
CA GLU A 421 -28.61 3.07 -3.02
C GLU A 421 -30.14 2.96 -3.18
N VAL A 422 -30.66 1.75 -3.45
CA VAL A 422 -32.11 1.49 -3.50
C VAL A 422 -32.74 1.62 -2.12
N GLU A 423 -32.12 1.08 -1.06
CA GLU A 423 -32.64 1.17 0.30
C GLU A 423 -32.75 2.62 0.79
N MET A 424 -31.70 3.42 0.60
CA MET A 424 -31.68 4.84 0.95
C MET A 424 -32.68 5.66 0.11
N LEU A 425 -32.62 5.58 -1.23
CA LEU A 425 -33.47 6.41 -2.09
C LEU A 425 -34.95 5.97 -2.12
N SER A 426 -35.28 4.77 -1.65
CA SER A 426 -36.68 4.33 -1.50
C SER A 426 -37.45 5.07 -0.40
N ARG A 427 -36.75 5.71 0.55
CA ARG A 427 -37.34 6.34 1.75
C ARG A 427 -36.96 7.81 1.93
N LEU A 428 -35.79 8.24 1.47
CA LEU A 428 -35.32 9.62 1.60
C LEU A 428 -36.01 10.53 0.57
N HIS A 429 -36.71 11.55 1.05
CA HIS A 429 -37.52 12.45 0.22
C HIS A 429 -37.30 13.91 0.65
N HIS A 430 -36.47 14.66 -0.09
CA HIS A 430 -36.19 16.06 0.16
C HIS A 430 -35.83 16.79 -1.16
N ARG A 431 -36.13 18.10 -1.27
CA ARG A 431 -35.94 18.87 -2.52
C ARG A 431 -34.52 18.80 -3.07
N ASN A 432 -33.52 18.89 -2.19
CA ASN A 432 -32.11 18.88 -2.55
C ASN A 432 -31.49 17.46 -2.61
N LEU A 433 -32.29 16.42 -2.78
CA LEU A 433 -31.83 15.07 -3.10
C LEU A 433 -32.35 14.64 -4.48
N VAL A 434 -31.66 13.72 -5.14
CA VAL A 434 -32.14 13.05 -6.37
C VAL A 434 -33.21 12.01 -6.02
N LYS A 435 -34.35 12.09 -6.70
CA LYS A 435 -35.48 11.16 -6.55
C LYS A 435 -35.32 9.89 -7.39
N LEU A 436 -35.44 8.73 -6.73
CA LEU A 436 -35.61 7.44 -7.39
C LEU A 436 -37.04 7.31 -7.96
N ILE A 437 -37.15 6.91 -9.22
CA ILE A 437 -38.40 6.63 -9.92
C ILE A 437 -38.67 5.11 -9.97
N GLY A 438 -37.61 4.31 -10.08
CA GLY A 438 -37.72 2.85 -10.07
C GLY A 438 -36.40 2.11 -10.26
N ILE A 439 -36.48 0.78 -10.40
CA ILE A 439 -35.32 -0.13 -10.47
C ILE A 439 -35.51 -1.20 -11.54
N CYS A 440 -34.42 -1.79 -12.03
CA CYS A 440 -34.41 -2.97 -12.88
C CYS A 440 -33.49 -4.04 -12.29
N ILE A 441 -34.02 -5.25 -12.08
CA ILE A 441 -33.32 -6.44 -11.57
C ILE A 441 -33.63 -7.61 -12.51
N GLU A 442 -32.99 -7.64 -13.68
CA GLU A 442 -33.22 -8.69 -14.69
C GLU A 442 -31.89 -9.33 -15.12
N GLY A 443 -31.82 -10.66 -15.02
CA GLY A 443 -30.57 -11.41 -15.27
C GLY A 443 -29.41 -10.92 -14.38
N GLN A 444 -28.29 -10.59 -15.01
CA GLN A 444 -27.12 -9.99 -14.35
C GLN A 444 -27.21 -8.45 -14.24
N THR A 445 -28.10 -7.80 -15.01
CA THR A 445 -28.21 -6.34 -15.05
C THR A 445 -28.83 -5.80 -13.77
N ARG A 446 -28.24 -4.73 -13.23
CA ARG A 446 -28.79 -3.93 -12.13
C ARG A 446 -28.81 -2.48 -12.60
N SER A 447 -29.97 -1.84 -12.49
CA SER A 447 -30.10 -0.43 -12.86
C SER A 447 -31.04 0.31 -11.94
N LEU A 448 -30.68 1.56 -11.62
CA LEU A 448 -31.57 2.53 -10.98
C LEU A 448 -32.10 3.50 -12.04
N VAL A 449 -33.36 3.90 -11.89
CA VAL A 449 -34.06 4.86 -12.75
C VAL A 449 -34.41 6.05 -11.88
N CYS A 450 -33.74 7.18 -12.07
CA CYS A 450 -33.91 8.40 -11.30
C CYS A 450 -34.47 9.53 -12.18
N GLU A 451 -34.90 10.63 -11.54
CA GLU A 451 -35.24 11.86 -12.26
C GLU A 451 -34.05 12.40 -13.07
N ILE A 452 -34.32 13.06 -14.20
CA ILE A 452 -33.28 13.68 -15.01
C ILE A 452 -32.90 15.05 -14.43
N VAL A 453 -31.63 15.22 -14.07
CA VAL A 453 -31.07 16.51 -13.60
C VAL A 453 -30.18 17.05 -14.71
N ARG A 454 -30.65 18.08 -15.42
CA ARG A 454 -30.15 18.42 -16.77
C ARG A 454 -28.93 19.33 -16.83
N ASN A 455 -28.60 20.09 -15.78
CA ASN A 455 -27.54 21.12 -15.80
C ASN A 455 -26.19 20.60 -15.28
N GLY A 456 -25.90 19.30 -15.48
CA GLY A 456 -24.65 18.67 -15.07
C GLY A 456 -24.44 18.59 -13.55
N SER A 457 -23.17 18.58 -13.13
CA SER A 457 -22.72 18.58 -11.73
C SER A 457 -21.92 19.85 -11.41
N VAL A 458 -21.79 20.17 -10.12
CA VAL A 458 -20.95 21.30 -9.65
C VAL A 458 -19.50 21.16 -10.16
N GLU A 459 -18.97 19.94 -10.16
CA GLU A 459 -17.63 19.63 -10.72
C GLU A 459 -17.53 19.98 -12.23
N SER A 460 -18.57 19.72 -13.03
CA SER A 460 -18.54 20.05 -14.47
C SER A 460 -18.54 21.56 -14.74
N HIS A 461 -19.25 22.34 -13.90
CA HIS A 461 -19.26 23.80 -13.99
C HIS A 461 -17.98 24.45 -13.43
N LEU A 462 -17.36 23.88 -12.39
CA LEU A 462 -16.11 24.40 -11.81
C LEU A 462 -14.86 23.96 -12.58
N HIS A 463 -14.85 22.75 -13.16
CA HIS A 463 -13.63 22.10 -13.69
C HIS A 463 -13.81 21.36 -15.02
N GLY A 464 -15.04 21.11 -15.46
CA GLY A 464 -15.36 20.29 -16.64
C GLY A 464 -15.75 21.12 -17.87
N ILE A 465 -16.63 20.54 -18.69
CA ILE A 465 -17.03 21.12 -19.98
C ILE A 465 -18.05 22.24 -19.84
N ASP A 466 -18.91 22.19 -18.81
CA ASP A 466 -19.99 23.16 -18.64
C ASP A 466 -19.49 24.56 -18.25
N LYS A 467 -18.28 24.64 -17.68
CA LYS A 467 -17.53 25.89 -17.47
C LYS A 467 -17.41 26.77 -18.73
N ILE A 468 -17.47 26.17 -19.93
CA ILE A 468 -17.43 26.88 -21.22
C ILE A 468 -18.72 27.67 -21.48
N ASN A 469 -19.86 27.24 -20.90
CA ASN A 469 -21.14 27.94 -21.00
C ASN A 469 -21.19 29.20 -20.11
N GLY A 470 -20.35 29.25 -19.07
CA GLY A 470 -20.15 30.37 -18.16
C GLY A 470 -19.63 29.87 -16.81
N PRO A 471 -18.78 30.64 -16.09
CA PRO A 471 -18.45 30.31 -14.70
C PRO A 471 -19.66 30.54 -13.80
N LEU A 472 -19.83 29.73 -12.76
CA LEU A 472 -20.82 29.99 -11.70
C LEU A 472 -20.50 31.34 -11.03
N ASP A 473 -21.49 32.23 -10.98
CA ASP A 473 -21.41 33.50 -10.24
C ASP A 473 -21.58 33.27 -8.72
N TRP A 474 -21.55 34.36 -7.94
CA TRP A 474 -21.64 34.28 -6.48
C TRP A 474 -22.98 33.71 -6.02
N ASP A 475 -24.10 34.21 -6.57
CA ASP A 475 -25.43 33.82 -6.14
C ASP A 475 -25.74 32.35 -6.47
N ALA A 476 -25.31 31.86 -7.64
CA ALA A 476 -25.39 30.44 -7.99
C ALA A 476 -24.56 29.60 -7.01
N ARG A 477 -23.31 29.99 -6.69
CA ARG A 477 -22.48 29.26 -5.71
C ARG A 477 -23.07 29.27 -4.31
N MET A 478 -23.73 30.35 -3.88
CA MET A 478 -24.40 30.42 -2.57
C MET A 478 -25.69 29.59 -2.54
N LYS A 479 -26.51 29.62 -3.59
CA LYS A 479 -27.70 28.75 -3.74
C LYS A 479 -27.29 27.26 -3.72
N ILE A 480 -26.19 26.92 -4.39
CA ILE A 480 -25.62 25.57 -4.40
C ILE A 480 -25.13 25.17 -2.99
N ALA A 481 -24.36 26.03 -2.31
CA ALA A 481 -23.88 25.77 -0.95
C ALA A 481 -25.04 25.53 0.04
N LEU A 482 -25.98 26.48 0.13
CA LEU A 482 -27.13 26.41 1.03
C LEU A 482 -28.05 25.21 0.73
N GLY A 483 -28.34 24.93 -0.54
CA GLY A 483 -29.16 23.79 -0.95
C GLY A 483 -28.49 22.44 -0.68
N ALA A 484 -27.19 22.30 -0.94
CA ALA A 484 -26.45 21.08 -0.64
C ALA A 484 -26.30 20.87 0.88
N ALA A 485 -26.11 21.94 1.65
CA ALA A 485 -26.12 21.89 3.11
C ALA A 485 -27.48 21.44 3.67
N ARG A 486 -28.60 21.97 3.15
CA ARG A 486 -29.97 21.49 3.47
C ARG A 486 -30.13 20.00 3.14
N GLY A 487 -29.57 19.56 2.01
CA GLY A 487 -29.55 18.15 1.61
C GLY A 487 -28.89 17.24 2.64
N LEU A 488 -27.69 17.60 3.13
CA LEU A 488 -26.99 16.84 4.17
C LEU A 488 -27.65 16.95 5.55
N ALA A 489 -28.14 18.13 5.96
CA ALA A 489 -28.84 18.31 7.23
C ALA A 489 -30.04 17.36 7.37
N TYR A 490 -30.85 17.23 6.30
CA TYR A 490 -31.94 16.27 6.24
C TYR A 490 -31.48 14.81 6.46
N LEU A 491 -30.33 14.40 5.92
CA LEU A 491 -29.78 13.07 6.17
C LEU A 491 -29.30 12.90 7.62
N HIS A 492 -28.67 13.91 8.19
CA HIS A 492 -27.97 13.86 9.48
C HIS A 492 -28.88 14.02 10.70
N GLU A 493 -29.97 14.77 10.54
CA GLU A 493 -30.77 15.34 11.63
C GLU A 493 -32.26 14.99 11.49
N ASP A 494 -32.87 15.10 10.29
CA ASP A 494 -34.30 14.81 10.08
C ASP A 494 -34.60 13.33 9.76
N SER A 495 -33.69 12.61 9.12
CA SER A 495 -33.93 11.22 8.68
C SER A 495 -33.78 10.20 9.82
N ASN A 496 -34.67 9.20 9.84
CA ASN A 496 -34.69 8.15 10.85
C ASN A 496 -34.71 6.74 10.22
N PRO A 497 -33.71 5.87 10.47
CA PRO A 497 -32.45 6.18 11.15
C PRO A 497 -31.60 7.15 10.31
N ARG A 498 -30.76 7.94 11.01
CA ARG A 498 -29.88 8.96 10.40
C ARG A 498 -28.98 8.34 9.34
N VAL A 499 -28.70 9.06 8.27
CA VAL A 499 -27.90 8.57 7.13
C VAL A 499 -26.62 9.39 6.99
N ILE A 500 -25.50 8.71 6.81
CA ILE A 500 -24.20 9.30 6.45
C ILE A 500 -23.95 9.00 4.97
N HIS A 501 -23.71 10.05 4.16
CA HIS A 501 -23.56 9.98 2.71
C HIS A 501 -22.21 9.36 2.31
N ARG A 502 -21.13 9.69 3.03
CA ARG A 502 -19.78 9.10 2.99
C ARG A 502 -18.97 9.33 1.71
N ASP A 503 -19.62 9.59 0.57
CA ASP A 503 -18.99 10.05 -0.68
C ASP A 503 -19.63 11.34 -1.21
N PHE A 504 -19.76 12.33 -0.32
CA PHE A 504 -20.21 13.68 -0.67
C PHE A 504 -19.08 14.45 -1.35
N LYS A 505 -19.31 14.96 -2.56
CA LYS A 505 -18.31 15.60 -3.44
C LYS A 505 -18.96 16.44 -4.54
N ALA A 506 -18.22 17.35 -5.18
CA ALA A 506 -18.75 18.22 -6.23
C ALA A 506 -19.31 17.46 -7.46
N SER A 507 -18.79 16.26 -7.77
CA SER A 507 -19.32 15.38 -8.83
C SER A 507 -20.72 14.84 -8.50
N ASN A 508 -21.01 14.63 -7.22
CA ASN A 508 -22.25 14.02 -6.73
C ASN A 508 -23.34 15.04 -6.36
N VAL A 509 -23.05 16.34 -6.49
CA VAL A 509 -24.06 17.42 -6.44
C VAL A 509 -24.44 17.79 -7.87
N LEU A 510 -25.62 17.36 -8.30
CA LEU A 510 -26.19 17.65 -9.61
C LEU A 510 -27.00 18.96 -9.57
N LEU A 511 -27.18 19.61 -10.73
CA LEU A 511 -27.80 20.93 -10.82
C LEU A 511 -29.06 20.94 -11.70
N GLU A 512 -30.12 21.58 -11.22
CA GLU A 512 -31.27 21.95 -12.04
C GLU A 512 -30.98 23.20 -12.91
N ALA A 513 -31.90 23.53 -13.81
CA ALA A 513 -31.75 24.63 -14.76
C ALA A 513 -31.75 26.03 -14.10
N ASP A 514 -32.20 26.11 -12.85
CA ASP A 514 -32.20 27.29 -11.97
C ASP A 514 -31.03 27.29 -10.95
N PHE A 515 -30.07 26.37 -11.14
CA PHE A 515 -28.97 26.04 -10.22
C PHE A 515 -29.40 25.52 -8.84
N THR A 516 -30.63 25.02 -8.66
CA THR A 516 -31.00 24.26 -7.46
C THR A 516 -30.18 22.95 -7.39
N PRO A 517 -29.46 22.68 -6.28
CA PRO A 517 -28.62 21.51 -6.15
C PRO A 517 -29.41 20.27 -5.68
N LYS A 518 -29.03 19.10 -6.20
CA LYS A 518 -29.52 17.78 -5.80
C LYS A 518 -28.36 16.82 -5.52
N VAL A 519 -28.27 16.35 -4.29
CA VAL A 519 -27.27 15.35 -3.86
C VAL A 519 -27.66 13.96 -4.37
N SER A 520 -26.68 13.20 -4.85
CA SER A 520 -26.85 11.93 -5.56
C SER A 520 -25.77 10.90 -5.18
N ASP A 521 -25.90 9.67 -5.69
CA ASP A 521 -24.94 8.57 -5.54
C ASP A 521 -24.80 8.01 -4.11
N PHE A 522 -25.90 7.42 -3.61
CA PHE A 522 -26.00 6.86 -2.26
C PHE A 522 -25.39 5.44 -2.12
N GLY A 523 -24.65 4.94 -3.13
CA GLY A 523 -24.13 3.56 -3.15
C GLY A 523 -23.17 3.22 -2.01
N LEU A 524 -22.52 4.22 -1.40
CA LEU A 524 -21.64 4.04 -0.23
C LEU A 524 -22.29 4.41 1.11
N ALA A 525 -23.51 4.93 1.11
CA ALA A 525 -24.16 5.50 2.29
C ALA A 525 -24.40 4.46 3.41
N ARG A 526 -24.55 4.96 4.64
CA ARG A 526 -24.71 4.13 5.85
C ARG A 526 -25.69 4.73 6.84
N GLU A 527 -26.50 3.87 7.45
CA GLU A 527 -27.29 4.23 8.62
C GLU A 527 -26.39 4.39 9.86
N ALA A 528 -26.62 5.44 10.64
CA ALA A 528 -26.07 5.64 11.96
C ALA A 528 -27.12 5.26 13.02
N THR A 529 -26.93 4.10 13.66
CA THR A 529 -27.83 3.59 14.70
C THR A 529 -27.70 4.41 15.98
N GLU A 530 -28.82 4.77 16.60
CA GLU A 530 -28.84 5.53 17.85
C GLU A 530 -28.09 4.81 18.98
N GLY A 531 -27.28 5.56 19.73
CA GLY A 531 -26.42 5.05 20.80
C GLY A 531 -24.95 4.82 20.41
N SER A 532 -24.62 4.76 19.11
CA SER A 532 -23.22 4.65 18.66
C SER A 532 -22.62 6.03 18.33
N HIS A 533 -21.51 6.40 18.98
CA HIS A 533 -20.80 7.66 18.69
C HIS A 533 -20.09 7.67 17.32
N HIS A 534 -19.86 6.50 16.73
CA HIS A 534 -19.23 6.31 15.42
C HIS A 534 -19.58 4.94 14.84
N ILE A 535 -19.53 4.81 13.51
CA ILE A 535 -19.65 3.52 12.81
C ILE A 535 -18.24 3.04 12.45
N SER A 536 -17.80 1.91 13.03
CA SER A 536 -16.57 1.25 12.56
C SER A 536 -16.81 0.57 11.21
N THR A 537 -16.13 1.00 10.15
CA THR A 537 -16.34 0.49 8.78
C THR A 537 -15.09 0.61 7.91
N ARG A 538 -14.98 -0.19 6.84
CA ARG A 538 -13.88 -0.04 5.87
C ARG A 538 -13.86 1.39 5.33
N VAL A 539 -12.69 2.05 5.32
CA VAL A 539 -12.54 3.38 4.69
C VAL A 539 -12.90 3.27 3.21
N MET A 540 -13.84 4.11 2.76
CA MET A 540 -14.32 4.28 1.37
C MET A 540 -14.77 5.73 1.18
N GLY A 541 -14.74 6.21 -0.05
CA GLY A 541 -15.02 7.61 -0.42
C GLY A 541 -13.90 8.18 -1.29
N THR A 542 -14.16 9.31 -1.95
CA THR A 542 -13.26 9.90 -2.94
C THR A 542 -12.07 10.61 -2.27
N PHE A 543 -10.85 10.30 -2.72
CA PHE A 543 -9.62 10.91 -2.19
C PHE A 543 -9.66 12.45 -2.34
N GLY A 544 -9.13 13.16 -1.35
CA GLY A 544 -9.29 14.62 -1.20
C GLY A 544 -10.50 15.02 -0.32
N TYR A 545 -11.61 14.29 -0.41
CA TYR A 545 -12.83 14.56 0.38
C TYR A 545 -12.88 13.80 1.71
N VAL A 546 -12.27 12.61 1.80
CA VAL A 546 -12.32 11.76 3.00
C VAL A 546 -11.73 12.48 4.22
N ALA A 547 -12.52 12.59 5.28
CA ALA A 547 -12.13 13.22 6.54
C ALA A 547 -10.95 12.52 7.23
N PRO A 548 -10.01 13.27 7.85
CA PRO A 548 -8.75 12.72 8.35
C PRO A 548 -8.94 11.68 9.46
N GLU A 549 -9.89 11.89 10.38
CA GLU A 549 -10.20 10.91 11.43
C GLU A 549 -10.72 9.60 10.84
N TYR A 550 -11.53 9.67 9.78
CA TYR A 550 -12.11 8.50 9.15
C TYR A 550 -11.05 7.74 8.36
N ALA A 551 -10.20 8.45 7.61
CA ALA A 551 -9.05 7.86 6.93
C ALA A 551 -8.08 7.15 7.90
N MET A 552 -7.79 7.78 9.05
CA MET A 552 -6.83 7.25 10.04
C MET A 552 -7.38 6.12 10.92
N THR A 553 -8.69 6.10 11.22
CA THR A 553 -9.25 5.19 12.25
C THR A 553 -10.32 4.22 11.74
N GLY A 554 -10.89 4.44 10.55
CA GLY A 554 -12.06 3.68 10.08
C GLY A 554 -13.36 3.96 10.85
N HIS A 555 -13.34 4.88 11.83
CA HIS A 555 -14.55 5.38 12.48
C HIS A 555 -15.19 6.44 11.57
N LEU A 556 -16.34 6.10 10.98
CA LEU A 556 -17.17 7.01 10.20
C LEU A 556 -18.12 7.75 11.16
N LEU A 557 -18.19 9.08 11.06
CA LEU A 557 -19.10 9.92 11.84
C LEU A 557 -19.95 10.80 10.92
N VAL A 558 -21.07 11.29 11.44
CA VAL A 558 -21.86 12.37 10.81
C VAL A 558 -20.97 13.58 10.51
N LYS A 559 -20.03 13.90 11.41
CA LYS A 559 -19.02 14.97 11.24
C LYS A 559 -17.92 14.68 10.20
N SER A 560 -17.90 13.48 9.60
CA SER A 560 -17.02 13.17 8.47
C SER A 560 -17.61 13.69 7.16
N ASP A 561 -18.94 13.62 6.96
CA ASP A 561 -19.62 14.28 5.84
C ASP A 561 -19.50 15.81 5.91
N VAL A 562 -19.51 16.40 7.12
CA VAL A 562 -19.30 17.84 7.32
C VAL A 562 -17.93 18.29 6.80
N TYR A 563 -16.90 17.46 6.97
CA TYR A 563 -15.58 17.74 6.41
C TYR A 563 -15.63 17.71 4.87
N SER A 564 -16.25 16.67 4.27
CA SER A 564 -16.43 16.58 2.81
C SER A 564 -17.21 17.77 2.24
N TYR A 565 -18.24 18.24 2.96
CA TYR A 565 -18.97 19.47 2.63
C TYR A 565 -18.06 20.71 2.70
N GLY A 566 -17.20 20.79 3.72
CA GLY A 566 -16.18 21.83 3.83
C GLY A 566 -15.22 21.86 2.63
N VAL A 567 -14.85 20.71 2.08
CA VAL A 567 -14.05 20.62 0.85
C VAL A 567 -14.82 21.20 -0.34
N VAL A 568 -16.08 20.81 -0.55
CA VAL A 568 -16.95 21.36 -1.61
C VAL A 568 -17.13 22.87 -1.47
N LEU A 569 -17.23 23.40 -0.25
CA LEU A 569 -17.31 24.83 -0.01
C LEU A 569 -16.00 25.57 -0.35
N LEU A 570 -14.83 24.92 -0.19
CA LEU A 570 -13.55 25.45 -0.65
C LEU A 570 -13.39 25.37 -2.18
N GLU A 571 -13.90 24.32 -2.85
CA GLU A 571 -13.97 24.26 -4.31
C GLU A 571 -14.82 25.42 -4.86
N LEU A 572 -15.99 25.67 -4.27
CA LEU A 572 -16.88 26.79 -4.63
C LEU A 572 -16.20 28.14 -4.40
N LEU A 573 -15.48 28.34 -3.30
CA LEU A 573 -14.78 29.61 -3.03
C LEU A 573 -13.56 29.85 -3.94
N SER A 574 -12.79 28.81 -4.27
CA SER A 574 -11.47 28.95 -4.93
C SER A 574 -11.45 28.60 -6.42
N GLY A 575 -12.44 27.86 -6.93
CA GLY A 575 -12.44 27.32 -8.29
C GLY A 575 -11.35 26.26 -8.55
N ARG A 576 -10.63 25.81 -7.51
CA ARG A 576 -9.59 24.76 -7.57
C ARG A 576 -10.16 23.39 -7.23
N LYS A 577 -9.53 22.34 -7.76
CA LYS A 577 -9.83 20.94 -7.46
C LYS A 577 -9.38 20.55 -6.05
N PRO A 578 -9.99 19.53 -5.42
CA PRO A 578 -9.58 19.01 -4.10
C PRO A 578 -8.16 18.44 -4.09
N VAL A 579 -7.75 17.85 -5.21
CA VAL A 579 -6.43 17.26 -5.44
C VAL A 579 -5.98 17.60 -6.87
N ASP A 580 -4.81 18.22 -7.02
CA ASP A 580 -4.19 18.47 -8.33
C ASP A 580 -2.65 18.31 -8.25
N MET A 581 -2.15 17.22 -8.84
CA MET A 581 -0.72 16.87 -8.84
C MET A 581 0.13 17.72 -9.80
N SER A 582 -0.46 18.71 -10.49
CA SER A 582 0.30 19.70 -11.28
C SER A 582 0.79 20.89 -10.44
N HIS A 583 0.35 21.00 -9.18
CA HIS A 583 0.81 22.01 -8.25
C HIS A 583 2.15 21.64 -7.59
N SER A 584 2.81 22.63 -6.98
CA SER A 584 4.06 22.43 -6.25
C SER A 584 3.87 21.54 -5.00
N PRO A 585 4.90 20.79 -4.57
CA PRO A 585 4.86 20.00 -3.34
C PRO A 585 4.33 20.76 -2.12
N GLY A 586 3.34 20.20 -1.44
CA GLY A 586 2.61 20.81 -0.32
C GLY A 586 1.39 21.65 -0.72
N GLN A 587 1.11 21.83 -2.02
CA GLN A 587 -0.07 22.54 -2.54
C GLN A 587 -1.01 21.66 -3.38
N GLU A 588 -0.72 20.37 -3.51
CA GLU A 588 -1.51 19.42 -4.31
C GLU A 588 -2.88 19.15 -3.68
N ASN A 589 -3.01 19.30 -2.35
CA ASN A 589 -4.29 19.16 -1.63
C ASN A 589 -4.90 20.52 -1.27
N LEU A 590 -6.15 20.72 -1.67
CA LEU A 590 -6.91 21.96 -1.48
C LEU A 590 -7.02 22.40 -0.02
N VAL A 591 -7.25 21.48 0.91
CA VAL A 591 -7.41 21.81 2.34
C VAL A 591 -6.07 22.21 2.96
N THR A 592 -4.99 21.50 2.62
CA THR A 592 -3.63 21.84 3.07
C THR A 592 -3.21 23.23 2.58
N TRP A 593 -3.47 23.55 1.31
CA TRP A 593 -3.19 24.87 0.73
C TRP A 593 -4.09 25.99 1.26
N ALA A 594 -5.40 25.73 1.41
CA ALA A 594 -6.38 26.74 1.82
C ALA A 594 -6.26 27.13 3.30
N ARG A 595 -6.00 26.17 4.20
CA ARG A 595 -6.00 26.41 5.66
C ARG A 595 -5.12 27.57 6.15
N PRO A 596 -3.88 27.82 5.67
CA PRO A 596 -3.14 29.02 6.03
C PRO A 596 -3.76 30.31 5.45
N LEU A 597 -4.28 30.27 4.22
CA LEU A 597 -4.86 31.43 3.54
C LEU A 597 -6.16 31.91 4.20
N LEU A 598 -6.96 31.02 4.78
CA LEU A 598 -8.18 31.33 5.54
C LEU A 598 -7.93 32.13 6.84
N THR A 599 -6.67 32.38 7.22
CA THR A 599 -6.30 33.07 8.47
C THR A 599 -6.01 34.57 8.34
N SER A 600 -6.04 35.15 7.13
CA SER A 600 -5.86 36.59 6.92
C SER A 600 -6.70 37.12 5.76
N ARG A 601 -6.90 38.45 5.73
CA ARG A 601 -7.64 39.12 4.64
C ARG A 601 -6.93 38.94 3.29
N GLU A 602 -5.62 39.10 3.30
CA GLU A 602 -4.73 39.01 2.13
C GLU A 602 -4.60 37.56 1.65
N GLY A 603 -4.69 36.59 2.58
CA GLY A 603 -4.74 35.17 2.27
C GLY A 603 -6.05 34.79 1.60
N LEU A 604 -7.19 35.24 2.13
CA LEU A 604 -8.50 35.02 1.52
C LEU A 604 -8.58 35.61 0.10
N GLN A 605 -8.02 36.81 -0.12
CA GLN A 605 -7.91 37.42 -1.46
C GLN A 605 -7.04 36.61 -2.45
N GLN A 606 -6.13 35.75 -1.98
CA GLN A 606 -5.36 34.82 -2.82
C GLN A 606 -6.01 33.44 -2.98
N LEU A 607 -6.92 33.08 -2.07
CA LEU A 607 -7.65 31.82 -2.10
C LEU A 607 -8.80 31.84 -3.12
N VAL A 608 -9.47 32.98 -3.23
CA VAL A 608 -10.73 33.16 -3.95
C VAL A 608 -10.58 33.06 -5.46
N ASP A 609 -11.55 32.43 -6.11
CA ASP A 609 -11.66 32.30 -7.56
C ASP A 609 -11.66 33.69 -8.24
N PRO A 610 -10.67 34.02 -9.10
CA PRO A 610 -10.61 35.31 -9.79
C PRO A 610 -11.84 35.60 -10.67
N THR A 611 -12.63 34.59 -11.05
CA THR A 611 -13.89 34.78 -11.81
C THR A 611 -15.02 35.36 -10.96
N LEU A 612 -14.90 35.35 -9.63
CA LEU A 612 -15.85 35.99 -8.71
C LEU A 612 -15.52 37.47 -8.43
N ALA A 613 -14.39 38.00 -8.91
CA ALA A 613 -13.91 39.32 -8.51
C ALA A 613 -14.88 40.46 -8.88
N GLY A 614 -15.48 41.09 -7.85
CA GLY A 614 -16.35 42.27 -7.99
C GLY A 614 -17.86 42.01 -7.99
N THR A 615 -18.32 40.77 -7.73
CA THR A 615 -19.75 40.40 -7.72
C THR A 615 -20.38 40.25 -6.34
N HIS A 616 -19.62 40.43 -5.25
CA HIS A 616 -20.01 40.05 -3.88
C HIS A 616 -19.46 41.03 -2.84
N ASP A 617 -20.05 41.06 -1.64
CA ASP A 617 -19.40 41.67 -0.47
C ASP A 617 -18.28 40.76 0.06
N PHE A 618 -17.14 41.36 0.36
CA PHE A 618 -16.01 40.69 0.98
C PHE A 618 -16.33 40.22 2.40
N ASP A 619 -17.22 40.91 3.12
CA ASP A 619 -17.64 40.50 4.48
C ASP A 619 -18.43 39.18 4.46
N ASP A 620 -19.36 39.04 3.51
CA ASP A 620 -20.11 37.80 3.29
C ASP A 620 -19.21 36.66 2.83
N MET A 621 -18.28 36.93 1.92
CA MET A 621 -17.25 35.97 1.52
C MET A 621 -16.37 35.53 2.70
N ALA A 622 -16.02 36.44 3.62
CA ALA A 622 -15.27 36.10 4.83
C ALA A 622 -16.08 35.22 5.80
N LYS A 623 -17.40 35.43 5.92
CA LYS A 623 -18.29 34.54 6.70
C LYS A 623 -18.34 33.13 6.09
N VAL A 624 -18.50 33.00 4.77
CA VAL A 624 -18.50 31.69 4.08
C VAL A 624 -17.15 30.99 4.22
N ALA A 625 -16.04 31.73 4.09
CA ALA A 625 -14.70 31.21 4.32
C ALA A 625 -14.48 30.71 5.76
N ALA A 626 -15.03 31.41 6.76
CA ALA A 626 -15.02 30.95 8.15
C ALA A 626 -15.84 29.66 8.35
N ILE A 627 -17.03 29.55 7.73
CA ILE A 627 -17.83 28.32 7.73
C ILE A 627 -17.04 27.15 7.11
N ALA A 628 -16.41 27.36 5.96
CA ALA A 628 -15.57 26.36 5.32
C ALA A 628 -14.40 25.93 6.23
N SER A 629 -13.71 26.89 6.85
CA SER A 629 -12.60 26.64 7.78
C SER A 629 -13.01 25.83 9.02
N MET A 630 -14.23 26.04 9.54
CA MET A 630 -14.77 25.23 10.65
C MET A 630 -15.18 23.83 10.18
N CYS A 631 -15.74 23.69 8.98
CA CYS A 631 -16.11 22.39 8.41
C CYS A 631 -14.88 21.49 8.16
N VAL A 632 -13.80 22.02 7.60
CA VAL A 632 -12.54 21.27 7.36
C VAL A 632 -11.61 21.18 8.59
N HIS A 633 -12.09 21.54 9.78
CA HIS A 633 -11.25 21.56 10.97
C HIS A 633 -10.73 20.14 11.32
N PRO A 634 -9.42 19.94 11.61
CA PRO A 634 -8.87 18.61 11.86
C PRO A 634 -9.52 17.89 13.06
N GLU A 635 -9.64 18.59 14.19
CA GLU A 635 -10.34 18.11 15.38
C GLU A 635 -11.86 18.10 15.13
N VAL A 636 -12.47 16.92 15.26
CA VAL A 636 -13.87 16.63 14.93
C VAL A 636 -14.85 17.40 15.80
N THR A 637 -14.48 17.60 17.08
CA THR A 637 -15.33 18.29 18.05
C THR A 637 -15.50 19.79 17.78
N HIS A 638 -14.68 20.38 16.91
CA HIS A 638 -14.80 21.78 16.48
C HIS A 638 -15.61 21.96 15.18
N ARG A 639 -15.95 20.87 14.47
CA ARG A 639 -16.78 20.97 13.25
C ARG A 639 -18.25 21.22 13.64
N PRO A 640 -18.99 22.08 12.94
CA PRO A 640 -20.43 22.27 13.18
C PRO A 640 -21.25 21.02 12.80
N PHE A 641 -22.53 21.00 13.18
CA PHE A 641 -23.57 20.14 12.59
C PHE A 641 -24.13 20.77 11.31
N MET A 642 -24.79 20.01 10.45
CA MET A 642 -25.23 20.54 9.15
C MET A 642 -26.41 21.51 9.30
N GLY A 643 -27.28 21.33 10.30
CA GLY A 643 -28.28 22.35 10.67
C GLY A 643 -27.64 23.68 11.09
N GLU A 644 -26.52 23.66 11.82
CA GLU A 644 -25.77 24.87 12.19
C GLU A 644 -25.15 25.55 10.95
N VAL A 645 -24.63 24.77 9.99
CA VAL A 645 -24.12 25.25 8.70
C VAL A 645 -25.23 25.88 7.86
N VAL A 646 -26.40 25.24 7.75
CA VAL A 646 -27.57 25.78 7.04
C VAL A 646 -28.01 27.10 7.66
N GLN A 647 -28.07 27.17 9.00
CA GLN A 647 -28.49 28.39 9.69
C GLN A 647 -27.48 29.53 9.51
N ALA A 648 -26.18 29.23 9.55
CA ALA A 648 -25.13 30.20 9.28
C ALA A 648 -25.15 30.72 7.83
N LEU A 649 -25.42 29.84 6.85
CA LEU A 649 -25.54 30.24 5.44
C LEU A 649 -26.83 31.04 5.17
N LYS A 650 -27.95 30.73 5.83
CA LYS A 650 -29.19 31.54 5.74
C LYS A 650 -29.01 32.98 6.22
N LEU A 651 -28.08 33.24 7.14
CA LEU A 651 -27.75 34.60 7.61
C LEU A 651 -26.90 35.41 6.61
N ILE A 652 -26.35 34.76 5.58
CA ILE A 652 -25.52 35.36 4.53
C ILE A 652 -26.31 35.46 3.23
N TYR A 653 -27.11 34.44 2.90
CA TYR A 653 -27.88 34.33 1.67
C TYR A 653 -29.37 34.11 1.97
N ASN A 654 -30.18 35.16 1.75
CA ASN A 654 -31.63 35.08 1.84
C ASN A 654 -32.22 34.43 0.58
N ASP A 655 -32.61 33.17 0.72
CA ASP A 655 -33.31 32.40 -0.30
C ASP A 655 -34.76 32.89 -0.47
N ASN A 656 -35.05 33.56 -1.58
CA ASN A 656 -36.37 34.14 -1.87
C ASN A 656 -37.48 33.09 -2.17
N ASP A 657 -37.13 31.82 -2.41
CA ASP A 657 -38.09 30.79 -2.85
C ASP A 657 -38.94 30.17 -1.72
N GLU A 658 -38.80 30.58 -0.45
CA GLU A 658 -39.62 30.05 0.67
C GLU A 658 -41.06 30.62 0.75
N THR A 659 -41.57 31.28 -0.31
CA THR A 659 -42.97 31.74 -0.43
C THR A 659 -43.76 31.04 -1.54
N GLY A 660 -44.19 29.79 -1.32
CA GLY A 660 -44.89 29.01 -2.34
C GLY A 660 -45.62 27.73 -1.86
N GLY A 661 -46.43 27.81 -0.80
CA GLY A 661 -47.27 26.67 -0.37
C GLY A 661 -48.19 26.97 0.81
N ASP A 662 -49.51 26.93 0.57
CA ASP A 662 -50.54 27.25 1.58
C ASP A 662 -50.76 26.16 2.63
N CYS A 663 -50.99 26.57 3.88
CA CYS A 663 -52.13 26.08 4.67
C CYS A 663 -52.54 27.05 5.78
N TYR A 664 -53.85 27.16 6.02
CA TYR A 664 -54.47 28.16 6.90
C TYR A 664 -54.48 27.72 8.37
N SER A 665 -54.25 28.69 9.27
CA SER A 665 -55.07 28.82 10.49
C SER A 665 -55.01 30.26 11.01
N GLN A 666 -56.17 30.86 11.29
CA GLN A 666 -56.26 32.21 11.87
C GLN A 666 -56.04 32.17 13.39
N LYS A 667 -55.39 33.21 13.92
CA LYS A 667 -55.95 33.93 15.09
C LYS A 667 -55.46 35.38 15.15
N GLU A 668 -56.39 36.28 15.44
CA GLU A 668 -56.16 37.73 15.49
C GLU A 668 -55.85 38.20 16.92
N SER A 669 -54.82 39.04 17.07
CA SER A 669 -54.69 40.07 18.12
C SER A 669 -53.45 40.94 17.80
N SER A 670 -53.56 41.95 16.94
CA SER A 670 -54.09 43.30 17.22
C SER A 670 -53.05 44.29 17.77
N VAL A 671 -52.49 45.11 16.86
CA VAL A 671 -52.16 46.55 17.01
C VAL A 671 -51.28 46.97 18.20
N GLN A 672 -50.07 47.48 17.92
CA GLN A 672 -49.82 48.93 18.05
C GLN A 672 -48.59 49.42 17.26
N ASP A 673 -48.69 50.58 16.62
CA ASP A 673 -47.58 51.29 15.99
C ASP A 673 -46.67 51.99 17.03
N SER A 674 -45.37 52.11 16.74
CA SER A 674 -44.66 53.37 16.94
C SER A 674 -43.39 53.45 16.08
N ASP A 675 -43.35 54.42 15.16
CA ASP A 675 -42.12 54.84 14.49
C ASP A 675 -41.13 55.40 15.52
N PHE A 676 -39.86 55.00 15.45
CA PHE A 676 -38.78 55.90 15.84
C PHE A 676 -37.51 55.72 14.99
N LYS A 677 -37.37 56.59 13.99
CA LYS A 677 -36.14 56.72 13.21
C LYS A 677 -35.04 57.38 14.06
N GLY A 678 -33.95 56.65 14.30
CA GLY A 678 -32.74 57.17 14.97
C GLY A 678 -31.50 56.90 14.12
N ASP A 679 -30.91 57.95 13.56
CA ASP A 679 -29.69 57.84 12.73
C ASP A 679 -28.46 57.60 13.63
N LEU A 680 -27.75 56.49 13.42
CA LEU A 680 -26.38 56.27 13.89
C LEU A 680 -25.52 55.76 12.72
N ALA A 681 -24.32 56.34 12.58
CA ALA A 681 -23.40 56.07 11.48
C ALA A 681 -22.82 54.64 11.53
N PRO A 682 -22.46 54.03 10.39
CA PRO A 682 -21.82 52.72 10.37
C PRO A 682 -20.52 52.75 11.18
N SER A 683 -20.38 51.80 12.11
CA SER A 683 -19.17 51.63 12.90
C SER A 683 -18.26 50.61 12.23
N ASP A 684 -17.10 51.07 11.73
CA ASP A 684 -16.07 50.20 11.14
C ASP A 684 -15.55 49.18 12.19
N SER A 685 -16.07 47.96 12.15
CA SER A 685 -15.60 46.83 12.95
C SER A 685 -14.99 45.73 12.07
N SER A 686 -14.04 46.11 11.22
CA SER A 686 -13.31 45.17 10.35
C SER A 686 -12.61 44.08 11.18
N TRP A 687 -13.04 42.83 11.05
CA TRP A 687 -12.54 41.66 11.81
C TRP A 687 -11.01 41.44 11.75
N TRP A 688 -10.34 42.04 10.76
CA TRP A 688 -8.91 41.82 10.48
C TRP A 688 -7.95 42.85 11.12
N ASN A 689 -8.45 43.98 11.63
CA ASN A 689 -7.59 45.07 12.13
C ASN A 689 -7.28 44.99 13.64
N ALA A 690 -6.51 43.98 14.03
CA ALA A 690 -5.89 43.88 15.37
C ALA A 690 -4.40 43.51 15.23
N GLY A 691 -3.58 44.46 14.76
CA GLY A 691 -2.18 44.23 14.45
C GLY A 691 -1.25 44.18 15.68
N GLY A 692 -0.48 43.10 15.79
CA GLY A 692 0.68 42.99 16.69
C GLY A 692 0.42 42.27 18.02
N LEU A 693 1.30 41.30 18.32
CA LEU A 693 1.29 40.40 19.49
C LEU A 693 0.14 39.37 19.51
N THR A 694 0.50 38.08 19.54
CA THR A 694 -0.42 36.94 19.46
C THR A 694 -1.17 36.68 20.78
N PRO A 695 -2.51 36.86 20.84
CA PRO A 695 -3.29 36.57 22.05
C PRO A 695 -3.85 35.14 22.00
N ARG A 696 -3.37 34.27 22.90
CA ARG A 696 -3.84 32.89 23.05
C ARG A 696 -5.22 32.85 23.70
N MET A 697 -6.29 32.89 22.91
CA MET A 697 -7.68 32.83 23.41
C MET A 697 -8.08 31.43 23.89
N ASN A 698 -8.18 31.26 25.20
CA ASN A 698 -9.05 30.25 25.81
C ASN A 698 -10.43 30.88 26.05
N TYR A 699 -11.52 30.20 25.69
CA TYR A 699 -12.86 30.63 26.09
C TYR A 699 -13.40 29.83 27.28
N GLY A 700 -13.85 30.56 28.30
CA GLY A 700 -14.54 30.06 29.48
C GLY A 700 -15.11 31.25 30.27
N HIS A 701 -16.37 31.14 30.73
CA HIS A 701 -17.21 32.21 31.31
C HIS A 701 -17.66 33.34 30.37
N ALA A 702 -18.62 32.99 29.50
CA ALA A 702 -19.99 33.55 29.46
C ALA A 702 -20.25 35.02 29.84
N SER A 703 -20.76 35.80 28.88
CA SER A 703 -22.06 36.53 28.92
C SER A 703 -22.25 37.39 27.64
N SER A 704 -23.44 37.68 27.11
CA SER A 704 -24.76 37.02 27.21
C SER A 704 -25.78 37.64 26.22
N PHE A 705 -26.14 36.93 25.14
CA PHE A 705 -27.28 37.20 24.22
C PHE A 705 -27.52 35.89 23.43
N ILE A 706 -28.71 35.29 23.28
CA ILE A 706 -30.03 35.44 23.92
C ILE A 706 -30.56 34.04 24.30
N THR A 707 -31.38 33.95 25.34
CA THR A 707 -32.11 32.73 25.72
C THR A 707 -33.51 32.67 25.10
N MET A 708 -33.94 31.48 24.67
CA MET A 708 -35.36 31.13 24.54
C MET A 708 -35.63 29.87 25.35
N GLU A 709 -36.45 29.99 26.39
CA GLU A 709 -37.00 28.84 27.11
C GLU A 709 -38.26 28.33 26.40
N TYR A 710 -38.54 27.04 26.53
CA TYR A 710 -39.92 26.56 26.50
C TYR A 710 -40.11 25.51 27.59
N SER A 711 -41.11 25.70 28.44
CA SER A 711 -41.37 24.83 29.59
C SER A 711 -42.09 23.55 29.18
N SER A 712 -41.79 22.45 29.87
CA SER A 712 -42.66 21.27 29.92
C SER A 712 -42.48 20.51 31.22
N GLY A 713 -43.53 20.53 32.03
CA GLY A 713 -43.72 19.79 33.27
C GLY A 713 -45.16 20.05 33.77
N PRO A 714 -45.58 19.44 34.89
CA PRO A 714 -44.87 18.45 35.71
C PRO A 714 -45.51 17.05 35.63
N LEU A 715 -44.91 16.08 36.33
CA LEU A 715 -45.65 14.95 36.90
C LEU A 715 -45.04 14.66 38.27
N GLU A 716 -45.80 14.96 39.32
CA GLU A 716 -45.33 14.93 40.71
C GLU A 716 -45.48 13.54 41.35
N ASP A 717 -44.50 13.23 42.20
CA ASP A 717 -44.53 12.53 43.49
C ASP A 717 -45.60 11.47 43.85
N MET A 718 -45.12 10.39 44.50
CA MET A 718 -45.62 9.78 45.76
C MET A 718 -44.84 8.46 46.02
N GLU A 719 -44.46 8.06 47.25
CA GLU A 719 -44.37 8.78 48.52
C GLU A 719 -43.53 7.99 49.56
N ASN A 720 -43.06 8.70 50.61
CA ASN A 720 -42.82 8.25 52.00
C ASN A 720 -41.74 7.21 52.45
N ARG A 721 -41.08 7.65 53.55
CA ARG A 721 -40.21 6.98 54.56
C ARG A 721 -41.06 6.28 55.67
N PRO A 722 -40.48 5.65 56.74
CA PRO A 722 -39.29 4.80 56.90
C PRO A 722 -39.61 3.56 57.83
N PHE A 723 -38.69 3.17 58.74
CA PHE A 723 -38.75 2.11 59.79
C PHE A 723 -38.56 0.64 59.30
N SER A 724 -38.07 -0.32 60.10
CA SER A 724 -36.97 -0.31 61.11
C SER A 724 -36.56 -1.74 61.55
N THR A 725 -35.24 -1.95 61.77
CA THR A 725 -34.61 -2.84 62.78
C THR A 725 -34.85 -4.37 62.88
N SER A 726 -33.72 -5.10 62.82
CA SER A 726 -33.18 -6.07 63.83
C SER A 726 -33.40 -7.60 63.77
N SER A 727 -32.27 -8.32 63.78
CA SER A 727 -31.88 -9.39 64.74
C SER A 727 -30.37 -9.68 64.55
N LEU A 728 -29.44 -9.36 65.47
CA LEU A 728 -29.09 -10.04 66.74
C LEU A 728 -28.53 -11.46 66.52
N VAL A 729 -27.39 -11.91 67.07
CA VAL A 729 -26.40 -11.43 68.09
C VAL A 729 -24.98 -11.76 67.51
N GLY A 730 -23.80 -11.21 67.85
CA GLY A 730 -23.26 -10.52 69.04
C GLY A 730 -22.44 -11.49 69.92
N ASP A 731 -21.44 -11.15 70.76
CA ASP A 731 -20.63 -9.94 71.04
C ASP A 731 -19.34 -10.43 71.78
N GLU A 732 -18.25 -9.70 72.04
CA GLU A 732 -17.89 -8.27 71.86
C GLU A 732 -16.67 -8.14 70.90
N ILE A 733 -15.43 -7.64 71.12
CA ILE A 733 -14.71 -7.00 72.26
C ILE A 733 -14.17 -5.60 71.84
N LEU A 734 -14.16 -4.67 72.79
CA LEU A 734 -13.76 -3.25 72.67
C LEU A 734 -12.30 -3.02 72.16
N LEU A 735 -12.05 -2.27 71.07
CA LEU A 735 -11.98 -0.77 70.89
C LEU A 735 -10.66 -0.11 71.36
N PRO A 736 -10.20 1.07 70.84
CA PRO A 736 -10.99 2.11 70.13
C PRO A 736 -10.41 2.77 68.84
N ILE A 737 -11.32 3.10 67.90
CA ILE A 737 -11.59 4.44 67.31
C ILE A 737 -10.35 5.35 67.04
N ARG A 738 -10.02 5.79 65.80
CA ARG A 738 -10.84 6.70 64.95
C ARG A 738 -10.27 6.86 63.53
N HIS A 739 -11.06 6.58 62.48
CA HIS A 739 -10.86 7.12 61.12
C HIS A 739 -12.23 7.28 60.43
N GLY A 740 -12.37 8.28 59.56
CA GLY A 740 -13.65 8.65 58.95
C GLY A 740 -13.61 8.60 57.42
N ASN A 741 -14.61 7.97 56.81
CA ASN A 741 -14.74 7.90 55.36
C ASN A 741 -15.09 9.27 54.75
N ARG A 742 -14.55 9.53 53.57
CA ARG A 742 -15.13 10.49 52.60
C ARG A 742 -15.07 9.90 51.20
N SER A 743 -16.23 9.82 50.58
CA SER A 743 -16.43 9.68 49.13
C SER A 743 -17.55 10.67 48.72
N GLY A 744 -17.55 11.29 47.55
CA GLY A 744 -16.56 11.19 46.47
C GLY A 744 -16.15 12.55 45.88
N PRO A 745 -16.53 12.83 44.62
CA PRO A 745 -15.56 13.20 43.59
C PRO A 745 -15.40 14.71 43.38
N LEU A 746 -14.26 15.14 42.81
CA LEU A 746 -14.19 16.40 42.06
C LEU A 746 -13.03 16.44 41.05
N ARG A 747 -13.20 17.38 40.10
CA ARG A 747 -12.45 17.65 38.86
C ARG A 747 -10.93 17.76 38.99
N THR A 748 -10.25 17.47 37.87
CA THR A 748 -8.86 17.82 37.59
C THR A 748 -8.62 19.33 37.59
N VAL A 749 -7.49 19.77 38.14
CA VAL A 749 -6.98 21.16 38.05
C VAL A 749 -5.49 21.11 37.69
N ARG A 750 -5.07 22.02 36.81
CA ARG A 750 -3.75 22.04 36.15
C ARG A 750 -2.82 23.04 36.86
N SER A 751 -1.78 22.58 37.56
CA SER A 751 -0.76 23.42 38.18
C SER A 751 0.53 23.49 37.33
N LYS A 752 1.14 24.68 37.27
CA LYS A 752 2.46 24.88 36.63
C LYS A 752 3.56 24.53 37.64
N PRO A 753 4.69 23.92 37.23
CA PRO A 753 5.91 23.95 38.03
C PRO A 753 6.48 25.37 38.07
N ALA A 754 7.07 25.75 39.21
CA ALA A 754 7.70 27.06 39.40
C ALA A 754 9.22 26.98 39.31
N PHE A 755 9.87 28.07 38.89
CA PHE A 755 11.33 28.19 38.91
C PHE A 755 11.87 28.20 40.35
N TYR A 756 12.91 27.42 40.62
CA TYR A 756 13.90 27.76 41.64
C TYR A 756 15.32 27.64 41.07
N ARG A 757 16.03 28.78 41.03
CA ARG A 757 17.44 28.92 40.65
C ARG A 757 18.25 29.09 41.94
N VAL A 758 19.17 28.17 42.21
CA VAL A 758 20.24 28.34 43.22
C VAL A 758 21.59 27.95 42.59
N ARG A 759 22.69 28.54 43.06
CA ARG A 759 24.00 28.56 42.40
C ARG A 759 25.13 28.35 43.42
N GLY A 760 26.09 27.49 43.09
CA GLY A 760 27.27 27.21 43.92
C GLY A 760 27.04 26.16 45.01
N SER A 761 28.08 25.59 45.63
CA SER A 761 29.52 25.76 45.37
C SER A 761 30.30 24.50 45.78
N ARG A 762 31.59 24.41 45.43
CA ARG A 762 32.49 23.34 45.91
C ARG A 762 32.99 23.64 47.32
N SER A 763 32.98 22.63 48.19
CA SER A 763 33.78 22.61 49.43
C SER A 763 34.02 21.17 49.87
N ASP A 764 35.27 20.73 49.90
CA ASP A 764 35.67 19.45 50.48
C ASP A 764 35.65 19.52 52.02
N HIS A 765 35.22 18.43 52.68
CA HIS A 765 35.85 17.84 53.88
C HIS A 765 35.17 16.48 54.18
N GLY A 766 35.92 15.50 54.69
CA GLY A 766 35.57 14.07 54.59
C GLY A 766 34.95 13.42 55.84
N GLY A 767 34.29 12.27 55.65
CA GLY A 767 33.57 11.53 56.71
C GLY A 767 33.29 10.05 56.46
N LEU A 768 34.10 9.37 55.63
CA LEU A 768 34.24 7.92 55.44
C LEU A 768 33.00 7.00 55.70
N LEU A 769 32.27 6.65 54.63
CA LEU A 769 31.49 5.40 54.56
C LEU A 769 31.84 4.56 53.32
N SER A 770 31.79 3.25 53.50
CA SER A 770 32.13 2.13 52.59
C SER A 770 32.38 2.45 51.10
N LYS A 771 33.62 2.16 50.66
CA LYS A 771 34.11 2.14 49.27
C LYS A 771 33.06 1.67 48.23
N LYS A 772 32.70 2.55 47.28
CA LYS A 772 32.32 2.08 45.93
C LYS A 772 33.52 1.31 45.36
N ARG A 773 33.34 0.05 44.94
CA ARG A 773 34.37 -0.66 44.15
C ARG A 773 34.39 -0.05 42.75
N ALA A 774 35.51 0.56 42.36
CA ALA A 774 35.69 1.08 41.01
C ALA A 774 35.74 -0.06 39.99
N TRP A 775 34.81 -0.05 39.05
CA TRP A 775 34.75 -0.86 37.83
C TRP A 775 34.13 0.04 36.74
N ASN A 776 34.60 -0.08 35.49
CA ASN A 776 34.18 0.68 34.30
C ASN A 776 34.64 2.17 34.21
N ASP A 777 35.94 2.38 34.01
CA ASP A 777 36.51 3.63 33.46
C ASP A 777 36.55 3.65 31.91
N GLY A 778 35.90 2.68 31.24
CA GLY A 778 35.92 2.51 29.79
C GLY A 778 34.53 2.59 29.16
N PHE A 779 34.49 2.97 27.87
CA PHE A 779 33.28 3.12 27.07
C PHE A 779 33.07 1.92 26.13
N TRP A 780 31.86 1.82 25.59
CA TRP A 780 31.46 0.76 24.65
C TRP A 780 30.78 1.44 23.46
N VAL A 781 31.27 1.22 22.24
CA VAL A 781 30.83 1.98 21.07
C VAL A 781 30.01 1.06 20.16
N GLY A 782 28.81 1.49 19.79
CA GLY A 782 27.96 0.79 18.82
C GLY A 782 27.80 1.62 17.56
N VAL A 783 27.89 0.99 16.39
CA VAL A 783 27.58 1.59 15.09
C VAL A 783 26.44 0.81 14.47
N GLY A 784 25.32 1.45 14.20
CA GLY A 784 24.16 0.76 13.66
C GLY A 784 22.87 1.56 13.62
N ALA A 785 21.75 0.87 13.43
CA ALA A 785 20.43 1.46 13.31
C ALA A 785 19.79 1.78 14.67
N VAL A 786 19.29 3.01 14.78
CA VAL A 786 18.27 3.42 15.76
C VAL A 786 17.03 3.84 14.99
N VAL A 787 15.84 3.50 15.48
CA VAL A 787 14.56 3.79 14.79
C VAL A 787 13.47 4.10 15.81
N VAL A 788 12.33 4.64 15.37
CA VAL A 788 11.06 4.57 16.14
C VAL A 788 10.32 3.28 15.76
N ASP A 789 9.97 2.45 16.74
CA ASP A 789 9.09 1.29 16.52
C ASP A 789 7.62 1.70 16.79
N PHE A 790 6.76 1.51 15.79
CA PHE A 790 5.31 1.58 15.89
C PHE A 790 4.75 0.16 16.00
N LEU A 791 4.56 -0.32 17.22
CA LEU A 791 4.09 -1.69 17.48
C LEU A 791 2.57 -1.75 17.55
N ALA A 792 1.97 -2.59 16.70
CA ALA A 792 0.54 -2.89 16.72
C ALA A 792 0.35 -4.39 16.97
N ALA A 793 -0.27 -4.77 18.09
CA ALA A 793 -0.72 -6.14 18.29
C ALA A 793 -2.08 -6.33 17.59
N VAL A 794 -2.28 -7.46 16.93
CA VAL A 794 -3.54 -7.85 16.26
C VAL A 794 -4.03 -9.19 16.79
N ALA A 795 -5.32 -9.51 16.63
CA ALA A 795 -5.87 -10.79 17.10
C ALA A 795 -5.21 -11.97 16.37
N SER A 796 -5.22 -11.89 15.04
CA SER A 796 -4.36 -12.66 14.11
C SER A 796 -4.11 -11.83 12.86
N TYR A 797 -3.19 -12.25 11.97
CA TYR A 797 -2.90 -11.48 10.76
C TYR A 797 -4.12 -11.26 9.84
N PRO A 798 -4.18 -10.11 9.15
CA PRO A 798 -5.22 -9.87 8.16
C PRO A 798 -4.97 -10.75 6.92
N LYS A 799 -6.06 -11.21 6.32
CA LYS A 799 -6.02 -11.70 4.93
C LYS A 799 -5.85 -10.50 3.98
N PRO A 800 -5.47 -10.71 2.71
CA PRO A 800 -5.56 -9.67 1.69
C PRO A 800 -6.93 -8.97 1.73
N ASP A 801 -6.93 -7.64 1.66
CA ASP A 801 -8.08 -6.72 1.76
C ASP A 801 -8.87 -6.71 3.10
N ASP A 802 -8.59 -7.58 4.07
CA ASP A 802 -9.23 -7.55 5.39
C ASP A 802 -8.67 -6.40 6.25
N LYS A 803 -9.57 -5.51 6.72
CA LYS A 803 -9.23 -4.41 7.64
C LYS A 803 -9.52 -4.80 9.08
N ILE A 804 -8.52 -5.35 9.76
CA ILE A 804 -8.60 -5.70 11.19
C ILE A 804 -8.21 -4.52 12.10
N ARG A 805 -8.77 -4.49 13.31
CA ARG A 805 -8.42 -3.52 14.35
C ARG A 805 -7.28 -4.06 15.21
N SER A 806 -6.29 -3.22 15.51
CA SER A 806 -5.26 -3.58 16.50
C SER A 806 -5.85 -3.68 17.91
N THR A 807 -5.42 -4.69 18.64
CA THR A 807 -5.78 -4.94 20.05
C THR A 807 -4.99 -4.02 21.00
N SER A 808 -3.77 -3.64 20.60
CA SER A 808 -3.01 -2.54 21.21
C SER A 808 -2.14 -1.84 20.16
N LEU A 809 -1.84 -0.56 20.42
CA LEU A 809 -0.89 0.24 19.66
C LEU A 809 0.09 0.90 20.64
N LYS A 810 1.38 0.92 20.29
CA LYS A 810 2.45 1.44 21.12
C LYS A 810 3.56 2.04 20.26
N VAL A 811 4.21 3.08 20.78
CA VAL A 811 5.38 3.70 20.17
C VAL A 811 6.54 3.64 21.18
N GLN A 812 7.73 3.29 20.72
CA GLN A 812 8.97 3.25 21.52
C GLN A 812 10.20 3.47 20.63
N GLY A 813 11.39 3.61 21.21
CA GLY A 813 12.64 3.45 20.48
C GLY A 813 12.89 1.99 20.09
N GLY A 814 13.55 1.79 18.96
CA GLY A 814 13.85 0.47 18.36
C GLY A 814 15.23 0.39 17.71
N GLY A 815 15.37 -0.54 16.75
CA GLY A 815 16.55 -0.77 15.92
C GLY A 815 17.60 -1.65 16.61
N ASN A 816 18.25 -2.56 15.86
CA ASN A 816 19.16 -3.59 16.39
C ASN A 816 20.19 -3.01 17.38
N ALA A 817 21.01 -2.05 16.91
CA ALA A 817 21.99 -1.38 17.75
C ALA A 817 21.35 -0.59 18.91
N GLY A 818 20.25 0.14 18.66
CA GLY A 818 19.53 0.86 19.70
C GLY A 818 19.01 -0.03 20.84
N ASN A 819 18.51 -1.22 20.50
CA ASN A 819 17.98 -2.20 21.45
C ASN A 819 19.11 -2.91 22.21
N ALA A 820 20.14 -3.38 21.51
CA ALA A 820 21.30 -4.01 22.13
C ALA A 820 22.04 -3.04 23.09
N PHE A 821 22.13 -1.75 22.73
CA PHE A 821 22.77 -0.74 23.58
C PHE A 821 21.88 -0.27 24.73
N THR A 822 20.54 -0.29 24.57
CA THR A 822 19.61 -0.14 25.70
C THR A 822 19.79 -1.26 26.70
N CYS A 823 19.86 -2.52 26.24
CA CYS A 823 20.13 -3.68 27.10
C CYS A 823 21.46 -3.53 27.85
N ALA A 824 22.55 -3.23 27.12
CA ALA A 824 23.88 -2.98 27.68
C ALA A 824 23.88 -1.87 28.75
N ALA A 825 23.22 -0.74 28.48
CA ALA A 825 23.14 0.40 29.40
C ALA A 825 22.36 0.05 30.68
N ARG A 826 21.19 -0.60 30.56
CA ARG A 826 20.38 -1.04 31.72
C ARG A 826 21.07 -2.10 32.59
N LEU A 827 21.94 -2.91 32.00
CA LEU A 827 22.83 -3.84 32.72
C LEU A 827 24.04 -3.12 33.38
N GLY A 828 24.29 -1.85 33.06
CA GLY A 828 25.28 -0.98 33.72
C GLY A 828 26.58 -0.77 32.94
N LEU A 829 26.52 -0.72 31.61
CA LEU A 829 27.63 -0.31 30.74
C LEU A 829 27.54 1.17 30.33
N ASN A 830 28.69 1.84 30.22
CA ASN A 830 28.81 3.20 29.69
C ASN A 830 28.72 3.18 28.15
N ALA A 831 27.50 3.08 27.63
CA ALA A 831 27.21 2.91 26.21
C ALA A 831 27.34 4.23 25.42
N ARG A 832 27.99 4.19 24.26
CA ARG A 832 28.08 5.25 23.24
C ARG A 832 27.51 4.77 21.92
N LEU A 833 26.80 5.63 21.20
CA LEU A 833 26.26 5.26 19.89
C LEU A 833 26.65 6.21 18.77
N ILE A 834 27.03 5.61 17.64
CA ILE A 834 27.28 6.23 16.35
C ILE A 834 26.13 5.81 15.43
N SER A 835 25.33 6.78 14.99
CA SER A 835 24.21 6.58 14.07
C SER A 835 23.79 7.93 13.46
N LYS A 836 22.70 7.97 12.69
CA LYS A 836 22.15 9.20 12.11
C LYS A 836 20.63 9.26 12.21
N VAL A 837 20.11 10.44 12.53
CA VAL A 837 18.69 10.79 12.55
C VAL A 837 18.47 12.15 11.89
N ALA A 838 17.23 12.52 11.58
CA ALA A 838 16.87 13.86 11.14
C ALA A 838 16.39 14.73 12.32
N ASN A 839 16.36 16.05 12.14
CA ASN A 839 15.76 17.01 13.09
C ASN A 839 14.22 17.02 13.02
N ASP A 840 13.61 15.83 12.81
CA ASP A 840 12.18 15.61 12.86
C ASP A 840 11.74 15.18 14.28
N THR A 841 10.43 15.04 14.48
CA THR A 841 9.87 14.67 15.79
C THR A 841 10.25 13.24 16.20
N GLN A 842 10.52 12.37 15.23
CA GLN A 842 10.95 11.00 15.47
C GLN A 842 12.41 10.94 15.93
N GLY A 843 13.32 11.68 15.29
CA GLY A 843 14.74 11.76 15.64
C GLY A 843 14.95 12.33 17.03
N ARG A 844 14.20 13.39 17.40
CA ARG A 844 14.16 13.89 18.77
C ARG A 844 13.72 12.81 19.78
N GLY A 845 12.62 12.11 19.50
CA GLY A 845 12.14 11.02 20.36
C GLY A 845 13.11 9.83 20.48
N ILE A 846 13.86 9.52 19.42
CA ILE A 846 14.95 8.53 19.44
C ILE A 846 16.06 8.99 20.40
N LEU A 847 16.52 10.24 20.26
CA LEU A 847 17.61 10.80 21.07
C LEU A 847 17.21 10.90 22.54
N GLU A 848 16.03 11.46 22.84
CA GLU A 848 15.47 11.55 24.20
C GLU A 848 15.38 10.17 24.86
N GLY A 849 14.79 9.18 24.17
CA GLY A 849 14.65 7.82 24.70
C GLY A 849 15.98 7.08 24.91
N LEU A 850 17.01 7.33 24.10
CA LEU A 850 18.36 6.78 24.30
C LEU A 850 19.07 7.45 25.50
N GLN A 851 18.86 8.76 25.70
CA GLN A 851 19.43 9.51 26.82
C GLN A 851 18.78 9.14 28.15
N ASP A 852 17.46 8.93 28.18
CA ASP A 852 16.73 8.42 29.35
C ASP A 852 17.20 7.01 29.76
N ASP A 853 17.55 6.16 28.79
CA ASP A 853 18.17 4.85 29.02
C ASP A 853 19.68 4.92 29.35
N GLY A 854 20.27 6.13 29.42
CA GLY A 854 21.63 6.40 29.88
C GLY A 854 22.73 6.26 28.81
N ILE A 855 22.38 6.30 27.53
CA ILE A 855 23.32 6.15 26.40
C ILE A 855 23.87 7.52 25.99
N ASP A 856 25.20 7.60 25.80
CA ASP A 856 25.89 8.76 25.25
C ASP A 856 25.63 8.87 23.74
N THR A 857 24.67 9.74 23.38
CA THR A 857 24.29 10.04 21.99
C THR A 857 25.13 11.15 21.36
N SER A 858 26.26 11.58 21.96
CA SER A 858 27.05 12.72 21.46
C SER A 858 27.68 12.49 20.08
N PHE A 859 27.65 11.25 19.59
CA PHE A 859 28.17 10.84 18.29
C PHE A 859 27.05 10.36 17.34
N VAL A 860 25.78 10.58 17.69
CA VAL A 860 24.65 10.44 16.76
C VAL A 860 24.52 11.73 15.95
N VAL A 861 24.64 11.60 14.64
CA VAL A 861 24.57 12.73 13.70
C VAL A 861 23.10 13.12 13.51
N VAL A 862 22.82 14.42 13.59
CA VAL A 862 21.49 14.98 13.33
C VAL A 862 21.55 15.77 12.03
N SER A 863 20.76 15.37 11.03
CA SER A 863 20.60 16.13 9.79
C SER A 863 19.46 17.13 9.93
N GLU A 864 19.65 18.37 9.50
CA GLU A 864 18.62 19.43 9.62
C GLU A 864 17.41 19.22 8.69
N GLU A 865 17.58 18.44 7.61
CA GLU A 865 16.55 18.11 6.63
C GLU A 865 16.36 16.59 6.50
N GLY A 866 15.19 16.19 5.97
CA GLY A 866 14.83 14.78 5.74
C GLY A 866 13.96 14.17 6.84
N ASN A 867 14.05 12.85 7.03
CA ASN A 867 13.23 12.07 7.95
C ASN A 867 14.05 11.04 8.72
N SER A 868 13.68 10.80 9.98
CA SER A 868 14.28 9.71 10.76
C SER A 868 13.72 8.34 10.35
N PRO A 869 14.48 7.25 10.55
CA PRO A 869 14.01 5.90 10.30
C PRO A 869 12.95 5.45 11.32
N PHE A 870 12.03 4.61 10.87
CA PHE A 870 11.01 3.98 11.73
C PHE A 870 10.65 2.58 11.23
N THR A 871 9.96 1.80 12.06
CA THR A 871 9.52 0.44 11.74
C THR A 871 8.10 0.23 12.26
N TYR A 872 7.17 -0.19 11.40
CA TYR A 872 5.91 -0.77 11.87
C TYR A 872 6.13 -2.24 12.23
N ILE A 873 5.79 -2.63 13.46
CA ILE A 873 5.91 -4.02 13.93
C ILE A 873 4.51 -4.53 14.24
N ILE A 874 4.00 -5.42 13.41
CA ILE A 874 2.67 -6.02 13.56
C ILE A 874 2.87 -7.37 14.25
N VAL A 875 2.38 -7.51 15.48
CA VAL A 875 2.49 -8.73 16.29
C VAL A 875 1.16 -9.48 16.26
N ASP A 876 1.19 -10.75 15.83
CA ASP A 876 0.04 -11.64 15.79
C ASP A 876 -0.12 -12.35 17.16
N ASN A 877 -1.25 -12.12 17.84
CA ASN A 877 -1.49 -12.71 19.16
C ASN A 877 -1.85 -14.20 19.14
N GLU A 878 -2.35 -14.73 18.01
CA GLU A 878 -2.70 -16.15 17.81
C GLU A 878 -1.47 -16.97 17.44
N THR A 879 -0.68 -16.51 16.44
CA THR A 879 0.51 -17.22 15.96
C THR A 879 1.80 -16.88 16.72
N LYS A 880 1.80 -15.82 17.55
CA LYS A 880 2.98 -15.25 18.25
C LYS A 880 4.13 -14.81 17.32
N THR A 881 3.86 -14.70 16.02
CA THR A 881 4.82 -14.19 15.04
C THR A 881 4.73 -12.66 14.92
N ARG A 882 5.72 -12.04 14.26
CA ARG A 882 5.71 -10.61 13.96
C ARG A 882 6.13 -10.31 12.53
N THR A 883 5.56 -9.25 11.97
CA THR A 883 5.93 -8.69 10.66
C THR A 883 6.48 -7.28 10.86
N CYS A 884 7.72 -7.05 10.43
CA CYS A 884 8.40 -5.75 10.56
C CYS A 884 8.50 -5.06 9.20
N ILE A 885 7.80 -3.94 9.03
CA ILE A 885 7.87 -3.07 7.84
C ILE A 885 8.76 -1.89 8.19
N HIS A 886 10.02 -1.93 7.74
CA HIS A 886 11.02 -0.90 8.04
C HIS A 886 11.05 0.19 6.97
N THR A 887 11.09 1.45 7.41
CA THR A 887 11.32 2.63 6.56
C THR A 887 12.66 3.26 6.93
N PRO A 888 13.62 3.34 5.99
CA PRO A 888 14.93 3.94 6.26
C PRO A 888 14.82 5.46 6.46
N GLY A 889 15.82 6.02 7.14
CA GLY A 889 15.99 7.46 7.27
C GLY A 889 16.66 8.06 6.04
N TYR A 890 16.37 9.33 5.80
CA TYR A 890 17.02 10.13 4.75
C TYR A 890 17.44 11.49 5.33
N PRO A 891 18.63 12.02 4.99
CA PRO A 891 19.69 11.38 4.22
C PRO A 891 20.37 10.23 5.00
N PRO A 892 20.86 9.18 4.30
CA PRO A 892 21.56 8.06 4.94
C PRO A 892 22.86 8.48 5.63
N MET A 893 23.41 7.61 6.49
CA MET A 893 24.69 7.86 7.16
C MET A 893 25.86 7.44 6.27
N ILE A 894 26.64 8.42 5.83
CA ILE A 894 27.84 8.26 5.00
C ILE A 894 29.11 8.48 5.86
N PRO A 895 30.27 7.94 5.47
CA PRO A 895 31.51 8.11 6.24
C PRO A 895 31.88 9.57 6.53
N ASP A 896 31.61 10.48 5.58
CA ASP A 896 31.93 11.92 5.69
C ASP A 896 31.09 12.66 6.75
N ASP A 897 29.99 12.06 7.25
CA ASP A 897 29.28 12.58 8.43
C ASP A 897 30.16 12.55 9.70
N LEU A 898 31.22 11.74 9.73
CA LEU A 898 32.13 11.56 10.87
C LEU A 898 33.53 12.10 10.57
N SER A 899 33.79 13.34 10.96
CA SER A 899 35.16 13.88 10.95
C SER A 899 36.15 13.01 11.74
N GLN A 900 37.40 12.91 11.27
CA GLN A 900 38.43 12.04 11.87
C GLN A 900 38.68 12.34 13.37
N SER A 901 38.48 13.59 13.81
CA SER A 901 38.54 13.99 15.22
C SER A 901 37.35 13.44 16.02
N SER A 902 36.12 13.55 15.49
CA SER A 902 34.92 12.94 16.08
C SER A 902 35.08 11.42 16.21
N LEU A 903 35.47 10.75 15.11
CA LEU A 903 35.72 9.31 15.08
C LEU A 903 36.76 8.87 16.12
N SER A 904 37.91 9.55 16.16
CA SER A 904 38.96 9.22 17.13
C SER A 904 38.49 9.45 18.57
N SER A 905 37.67 10.47 18.82
CA SER A 905 37.10 10.77 20.15
C SER A 905 35.99 9.81 20.58
N ALA A 906 35.17 9.32 19.65
CA ALA A 906 34.13 8.32 19.95
C ALA A 906 34.76 7.02 20.46
N LEU A 907 35.81 6.57 19.77
CA LEU A 907 36.62 5.40 20.07
C LEU A 907 37.65 5.63 21.20
N ASP A 908 37.74 6.82 21.80
CA ASP A 908 38.68 7.06 22.90
C ASP A 908 38.17 6.45 24.22
N GLY A 909 39.05 5.71 24.89
CA GLY A 909 38.69 4.87 26.04
C GLY A 909 37.73 3.71 25.73
N ALA A 910 37.49 3.38 24.46
CA ALA A 910 36.57 2.31 24.08
C ALA A 910 37.18 0.91 24.31
N ARG A 911 36.39 0.00 24.93
CA ARG A 911 36.81 -1.39 25.25
C ARG A 911 36.21 -2.45 24.31
N ILE A 912 35.17 -2.12 23.54
CA ILE A 912 34.66 -2.93 22.42
C ILE A 912 34.00 -2.00 21.38
N LEU A 913 33.97 -2.47 20.14
CA LEU A 913 33.12 -1.95 19.07
C LEU A 913 32.04 -3.00 18.72
N TYR A 914 30.79 -2.58 18.64
CA TYR A 914 29.65 -3.38 18.15
C TYR A 914 29.15 -2.86 16.81
N LEU A 915 28.86 -3.76 15.87
CA LEU A 915 28.40 -3.45 14.52
C LEU A 915 27.18 -4.32 14.15
N ASP A 916 26.04 -3.69 13.78
CA ASP A 916 24.82 -4.39 13.35
C ASP A 916 24.68 -4.57 11.81
N CYS A 917 25.70 -4.13 11.08
CA CYS A 917 25.79 -4.18 9.62
C CYS A 917 24.66 -3.44 8.86
N ARG A 918 23.88 -2.56 9.50
CA ARG A 918 22.84 -1.76 8.83
C ARG A 918 23.41 -0.54 8.09
N ILE A 919 24.40 0.15 8.66
CA ILE A 919 25.11 1.30 8.07
C ILE A 919 26.55 0.92 7.68
N HIS A 920 26.67 -0.05 6.77
CA HIS A 920 27.89 -0.83 6.55
C HIS A 920 29.11 -0.01 6.06
N GLU A 921 28.95 1.02 5.23
CA GLU A 921 30.05 1.88 4.77
C GLU A 921 30.72 2.62 5.93
N THR A 922 29.92 3.34 6.72
CA THR A 922 30.36 4.07 7.91
C THR A 922 30.91 3.10 8.96
N ALA A 923 30.24 1.96 9.18
CA ALA A 923 30.71 0.89 10.06
C ALA A 923 32.09 0.35 9.67
N LEU A 924 32.40 0.25 8.37
CA LEU A 924 33.71 -0.22 7.90
C LEU A 924 34.83 0.77 8.23
N VAL A 925 34.60 2.08 8.10
CA VAL A 925 35.58 3.11 8.48
C VAL A 925 35.80 3.13 10.00
N VAL A 926 34.73 3.00 10.80
CA VAL A 926 34.85 2.88 12.27
C VAL A 926 35.59 1.59 12.66
N ALA A 927 35.32 0.47 11.99
CA ALA A 927 35.99 -0.80 12.22
C ALA A 927 37.49 -0.76 11.89
N GLN A 928 37.88 -0.07 10.81
CA GLN A 928 39.29 0.10 10.44
C GLN A 928 40.05 0.92 11.50
N GLU A 929 39.49 2.03 11.99
CA GLU A 929 40.11 2.84 13.05
C GLU A 929 40.13 2.08 14.40
N ALA A 930 39.08 1.33 14.73
CA ALA A 930 39.04 0.49 15.93
C ALA A 930 40.10 -0.61 15.89
N ALA A 931 40.23 -1.33 14.77
CA ALA A 931 41.29 -2.31 14.55
C ALA A 931 42.70 -1.67 14.63
N ARG A 932 42.88 -0.45 14.09
CA ARG A 932 44.13 0.32 14.20
C ARG A 932 44.46 0.71 15.66
N LYS A 933 43.44 0.90 16.50
CA LYS A 933 43.57 1.12 17.95
C LYS A 933 43.64 -0.18 18.78
N ASN A 934 43.55 -1.37 18.16
CA ASN A 934 43.44 -2.69 18.81
C ASN A 934 42.19 -2.83 19.73
N ILE A 935 41.11 -2.12 19.41
CA ILE A 935 39.80 -2.26 20.08
C ILE A 935 39.10 -3.51 19.52
N PRO A 936 38.71 -4.50 20.34
CA PRO A 936 38.06 -5.70 19.83
C PRO A 936 36.69 -5.41 19.20
N ILE A 937 36.35 -6.14 18.14
CA ILE A 937 35.14 -5.90 17.35
C ILE A 937 34.18 -7.10 17.42
N LEU A 938 32.92 -6.86 17.80
CA LEU A 938 31.82 -7.80 17.68
C LEU A 938 30.91 -7.41 16.50
N VAL A 939 30.74 -8.34 15.56
CA VAL A 939 29.84 -8.20 14.41
C VAL A 939 28.59 -9.04 14.65
N ASP A 940 27.43 -8.38 14.62
CA ASP A 940 26.12 -9.01 14.61
C ASP A 940 25.65 -9.10 13.16
N GLY A 941 25.73 -10.32 12.62
CA GLY A 941 25.57 -10.60 11.21
C GLY A 941 24.14 -10.94 10.78
N GLU A 942 23.16 -10.94 11.69
CA GLU A 942 21.70 -11.17 11.54
C GLU A 942 21.27 -11.94 10.27
N ARG A 943 21.36 -11.29 9.10
CA ARG A 943 21.18 -11.85 7.76
C ARG A 943 22.28 -11.35 6.84
N LEU A 944 22.59 -12.11 5.79
CA LEU A 944 23.58 -11.72 4.76
C LEU A 944 23.26 -10.31 4.20
N ARG A 945 24.24 -9.41 4.26
CA ARG A 945 24.16 -8.00 3.87
C ARG A 945 25.39 -7.58 3.07
N GLU A 946 25.26 -6.49 2.34
CA GLU A 946 26.39 -5.82 1.68
C GLU A 946 27.42 -5.31 2.71
N GLY A 947 28.69 -5.28 2.34
CA GLY A 947 29.81 -4.90 3.22
C GLY A 947 30.17 -5.91 4.33
N LEU A 948 29.32 -6.90 4.62
CA LEU A 948 29.44 -7.82 5.76
C LEU A 948 30.78 -8.58 5.79
N ASP A 949 31.26 -9.08 4.66
CA ASP A 949 32.59 -9.73 4.55
C ASP A 949 33.73 -8.77 4.95
N GLY A 950 33.63 -7.49 4.62
CA GLY A 950 34.62 -6.47 4.99
C GLY A 950 34.69 -6.25 6.50
N LEU A 951 33.54 -6.26 7.18
CA LEU A 951 33.44 -6.14 8.64
C LEU A 951 33.93 -7.42 9.33
N LEU A 952 33.55 -8.59 8.83
CA LEU A 952 33.95 -9.90 9.36
C LEU A 952 35.47 -10.15 9.28
N ASN A 953 36.16 -9.62 8.27
CA ASN A 953 37.62 -9.64 8.18
C ASN A 953 38.33 -8.80 9.27
N LEU A 954 37.60 -7.94 9.98
CA LEU A 954 38.09 -7.14 11.10
C LEU A 954 37.60 -7.66 12.47
N ALA A 955 36.68 -8.63 12.50
CA ALA A 955 36.01 -9.09 13.72
C ALA A 955 36.86 -9.99 14.63
N ASP A 956 36.69 -9.80 15.94
CA ASP A 956 37.13 -10.70 17.01
C ASP A 956 36.03 -11.69 17.42
N TYR A 957 34.77 -11.27 17.31
CA TYR A 957 33.59 -12.00 17.74
C TYR A 957 32.49 -11.87 16.67
N ALA A 958 31.74 -12.93 16.43
CA ALA A 958 30.60 -12.91 15.50
C ALA A 958 29.35 -13.52 16.14
N ALA A 959 28.19 -12.96 15.83
CA ALA A 959 26.90 -13.47 16.22
C ALA A 959 25.94 -13.56 15.02
N TRP A 960 24.99 -14.50 15.07
CA TRP A 960 24.04 -14.76 14.00
C TRP A 960 22.68 -15.25 14.50
N THR A 961 21.67 -15.08 13.65
CA THR A 961 20.33 -15.68 13.75
C THR A 961 20.11 -16.64 12.58
N GLU A 962 19.76 -17.90 12.86
CA GLU A 962 19.44 -18.95 11.88
C GLU A 962 20.60 -19.42 10.95
N ALA A 963 20.76 -20.74 10.79
CA ALA A 963 21.64 -21.34 9.78
C ALA A 963 21.24 -22.80 9.48
N ALA A 964 21.24 -23.20 8.20
CA ALA A 964 20.79 -24.54 7.75
C ALA A 964 21.71 -25.71 8.16
N SER A 965 22.92 -25.43 8.67
CA SER A 965 23.83 -26.43 9.25
C SER A 965 24.77 -25.73 10.24
N VAL A 966 24.27 -25.47 11.45
CA VAL A 966 24.89 -24.55 12.42
C VAL A 966 26.33 -24.93 12.77
N SER A 967 26.58 -26.18 13.14
CA SER A 967 27.88 -26.71 13.58
C SER A 967 28.94 -26.69 12.47
N SER A 968 28.62 -27.23 11.29
CA SER A 968 29.54 -27.20 10.14
C SER A 968 29.74 -25.78 9.57
N ALA A 969 28.75 -24.89 9.65
CA ALA A 969 28.91 -23.47 9.29
C ALA A 969 29.83 -22.72 10.27
N LEU A 970 29.70 -22.95 11.58
CA LEU A 970 30.59 -22.38 12.60
C LEU A 970 32.06 -22.78 12.36
N VAL A 971 32.33 -24.06 12.06
CA VAL A 971 33.69 -24.53 11.69
C VAL A 971 34.18 -23.85 10.41
N SER A 972 33.34 -23.75 9.36
CA SER A 972 33.70 -23.04 8.12
C SER A 972 34.05 -21.57 8.35
N MET A 973 33.32 -20.89 9.24
CA MET A 973 33.55 -19.48 9.55
C MET A 973 34.86 -19.28 10.32
N LEU A 974 35.16 -20.09 11.34
CA LEU A 974 36.42 -19.99 12.09
C LEU A 974 37.66 -20.38 11.24
N LEU A 975 37.50 -21.24 10.22
CA LEU A 975 38.55 -21.54 9.24
C LEU A 975 38.82 -20.35 8.30
N LYS A 976 37.78 -19.70 7.79
CA LYS A 976 37.90 -18.54 6.89
C LYS A 976 38.36 -17.27 7.60
N LEU A 977 37.97 -17.08 8.86
CA LEU A 977 38.18 -15.87 9.64
C LEU A 977 39.05 -16.18 10.87
N PRO A 978 40.39 -16.28 10.71
CA PRO A 978 41.29 -16.76 11.77
C PRO A 978 41.36 -15.85 13.01
N LYS A 979 40.93 -14.58 12.90
CA LYS A 979 40.84 -13.64 14.04
C LYS A 979 39.69 -13.95 15.00
N ILE A 980 38.62 -14.60 14.52
CA ILE A 980 37.43 -14.84 15.34
C ILE A 980 37.79 -15.79 16.49
N LYS A 981 37.62 -15.28 17.72
CA LYS A 981 37.82 -15.97 18.99
C LYS A 981 36.64 -16.88 19.31
N PHE A 982 35.41 -16.40 19.09
CA PHE A 982 34.23 -17.23 19.11
C PHE A 982 33.14 -16.73 18.17
N ALA A 983 32.25 -17.65 17.80
CA ALA A 983 31.05 -17.39 17.03
C ALA A 983 29.83 -17.98 17.75
N ILE A 984 28.71 -17.24 17.78
CA ILE A 984 27.44 -17.66 18.40
C ILE A 984 26.34 -17.66 17.33
N VAL A 985 25.51 -18.70 17.30
CA VAL A 985 24.25 -18.73 16.54
C VAL A 985 23.10 -18.91 17.52
N THR A 986 22.13 -18.00 17.46
CA THR A 986 20.88 -18.08 18.23
C THR A 986 19.82 -18.87 17.46
N LEU A 987 19.01 -19.64 18.20
CA LEU A 987 18.06 -20.63 17.69
C LEU A 987 16.62 -20.40 18.22
N GLY A 988 16.32 -19.17 18.69
CA GLY A 988 15.03 -18.88 19.31
C GLY A 988 14.81 -19.70 20.58
N GLU A 989 13.71 -20.44 20.65
CA GLU A 989 13.31 -21.24 21.81
C GLU A 989 14.22 -22.46 22.09
N ASP A 990 14.98 -22.94 21.10
CA ASP A 990 15.99 -23.99 21.31
C ASP A 990 17.19 -23.51 22.12
N GLY A 991 17.45 -22.20 22.14
CA GLY A 991 18.58 -21.54 22.81
C GLY A 991 19.64 -21.05 21.85
N CYS A 992 20.89 -21.45 22.05
CA CYS A 992 22.03 -21.00 21.23
C CYS A 992 23.17 -22.04 21.17
N ILE A 993 23.92 -22.03 20.07
CA ILE A 993 25.16 -22.79 19.90
C ILE A 993 26.33 -21.81 19.78
N MET A 994 27.43 -22.06 20.47
CA MET A 994 28.66 -21.28 20.39
C MET A 994 29.86 -22.17 20.09
N LEU A 995 30.70 -21.74 19.14
CA LEU A 995 32.01 -22.33 18.88
C LEU A 995 33.10 -21.34 19.31
N GLU A 996 33.90 -21.73 20.29
CA GLU A 996 35.07 -20.99 20.78
C GLU A 996 36.35 -21.61 20.23
N ARG A 997 37.28 -20.79 19.73
CA ARG A 997 38.60 -21.21 19.27
C ARG A 997 39.55 -21.38 20.47
N SER A 998 40.26 -22.50 20.53
CA SER A 998 41.38 -22.67 21.45
C SER A 998 42.69 -22.20 20.80
N VAL A 999 43.58 -21.61 21.61
CA VAL A 999 44.96 -21.29 21.19
C VAL A 999 45.91 -22.47 21.47
N ASP A 1000 45.54 -23.35 22.41
CA ASP A 1000 46.37 -24.48 22.83
C ASP A 1000 46.19 -25.69 21.89
N GLU A 1001 46.91 -25.69 20.77
CA GLU A 1001 47.07 -26.87 19.91
C GLU A 1001 47.98 -27.93 20.55
N THR A 1002 47.50 -28.60 21.59
CA THR A 1002 48.20 -29.80 22.09
C THR A 1002 48.07 -30.93 21.06
N PRO A 1003 49.19 -31.53 20.60
CA PRO A 1003 49.18 -32.35 19.38
C PRO A 1003 48.48 -33.72 19.53
N GLN A 1004 48.13 -34.11 20.76
CA GLN A 1004 47.58 -35.43 21.10
C GLN A 1004 46.05 -35.50 21.17
N ILE A 1005 45.32 -34.39 20.97
CA ILE A 1005 43.84 -34.44 21.04
C ILE A 1005 43.27 -35.15 19.80
N GLU A 1006 42.33 -36.07 20.05
CA GLU A 1006 41.57 -36.84 19.06
C GLU A 1006 40.64 -35.95 18.21
N GLU A 1007 40.45 -36.28 16.94
CA GLU A 1007 39.57 -35.51 16.05
C GLU A 1007 38.11 -35.99 16.12
N MET A 1008 37.26 -35.16 16.71
CA MET A 1008 35.81 -35.40 16.79
C MET A 1008 35.08 -34.79 15.61
N ASP A 1009 34.08 -35.50 15.12
CA ASP A 1009 33.09 -34.96 14.17
C ASP A 1009 32.21 -33.93 14.88
N VAL A 1010 32.07 -32.72 14.31
CA VAL A 1010 31.41 -31.59 14.98
C VAL A 1010 29.90 -31.78 15.12
N ASP A 1011 29.26 -32.46 14.16
CA ASP A 1011 27.82 -32.69 14.16
C ASP A 1011 27.47 -33.83 15.15
N SER A 1012 28.28 -34.87 15.19
CA SER A 1012 28.23 -35.94 16.21
C SER A 1012 28.43 -35.41 17.63
N LEU A 1013 29.39 -34.50 17.84
CA LEU A 1013 29.59 -33.85 19.14
C LEU A 1013 28.41 -32.94 19.52
N LEU A 1014 27.81 -32.23 18.56
CA LEU A 1014 26.63 -31.40 18.81
C LEU A 1014 25.45 -32.24 19.33
N GLU A 1015 25.16 -33.39 18.71
CA GLU A 1015 24.12 -34.30 19.19
C GLU A 1015 24.46 -34.88 20.58
N SER A 1016 25.73 -35.20 20.84
CA SER A 1016 26.20 -35.61 22.18
C SER A 1016 26.09 -34.50 23.25
N LEU A 1017 26.16 -33.22 22.86
CA LEU A 1017 25.92 -32.08 23.75
C LEU A 1017 24.42 -31.86 23.99
N LYS A 1018 23.59 -31.94 22.94
CA LYS A 1018 22.12 -31.87 23.03
C LYS A 1018 21.56 -32.97 23.96
N GLN A 1019 22.07 -34.20 23.87
CA GLN A 1019 21.67 -35.30 24.78
C GLN A 1019 22.09 -35.09 26.25
N ARG A 1020 22.96 -34.11 26.53
CA ARG A 1020 23.37 -33.72 27.89
C ARG A 1020 22.73 -32.40 28.35
N LYS A 1021 21.92 -31.75 27.52
CA LYS A 1021 21.14 -30.55 27.84
C LYS A 1021 20.07 -30.91 28.88
N ASP A 1022 19.98 -30.14 29.96
CA ASP A 1022 18.83 -30.25 30.86
C ASP A 1022 17.68 -29.39 30.33
N ASP A 1023 16.68 -30.06 29.76
CA ASP A 1023 15.43 -29.45 29.31
C ASP A 1023 14.31 -29.49 30.38
N SER A 1024 14.58 -29.95 31.60
CA SER A 1024 13.61 -30.00 32.71
C SER A 1024 13.56 -28.72 33.55
N THR A 1025 14.63 -27.92 33.57
CA THR A 1025 14.70 -26.65 34.29
C THR A 1025 14.19 -25.47 33.47
N ALA A 1026 13.55 -24.51 34.14
CA ALA A 1026 13.08 -23.26 33.52
C ALA A 1026 14.19 -22.19 33.38
N ILE A 1027 15.16 -22.21 34.30
CA ILE A 1027 16.35 -21.34 34.28
C ILE A 1027 17.30 -21.84 33.17
N PRO A 1028 17.86 -20.95 32.34
CA PRO A 1028 18.82 -21.35 31.30
C PRO A 1028 20.03 -22.12 31.84
N THR A 1029 20.47 -23.13 31.09
CA THR A 1029 21.71 -23.89 31.37
C THR A 1029 22.66 -23.88 30.16
N CYS A 1030 23.91 -24.31 30.34
CA CYS A 1030 24.89 -24.43 29.27
C CYS A 1030 25.75 -25.68 29.46
N VAL A 1031 25.92 -26.46 28.38
CA VAL A 1031 26.81 -27.63 28.33
C VAL A 1031 27.97 -27.32 27.39
N SER A 1032 29.19 -27.59 27.85
CA SER A 1032 30.45 -27.28 27.15
C SER A 1032 31.20 -28.58 26.81
N SER A 1033 31.90 -28.63 25.68
CA SER A 1033 32.85 -29.70 25.37
C SER A 1033 34.21 -29.46 26.05
N PRO A 1034 35.03 -30.52 26.26
CA PRO A 1034 36.47 -30.30 26.40
C PRO A 1034 37.03 -29.61 25.14
N VAL A 1035 38.22 -29.02 25.25
CA VAL A 1035 38.98 -28.55 24.09
C VAL A 1035 39.27 -29.75 23.19
N THR A 1036 38.88 -29.68 21.92
CA THR A 1036 39.06 -30.78 20.96
C THR A 1036 39.22 -30.29 19.53
N LYS A 1037 39.67 -31.18 18.64
CA LYS A 1037 39.78 -30.93 17.20
C LYS A 1037 38.44 -31.27 16.54
N LEU A 1038 37.71 -30.22 16.16
CA LEU A 1038 36.36 -30.29 15.60
C LEU A 1038 36.43 -30.32 14.09
N ARG A 1039 36.19 -31.49 13.50
CA ARG A 1039 36.19 -31.71 12.06
C ARG A 1039 34.77 -31.58 11.50
N ALA A 1040 34.63 -30.78 10.45
CA ALA A 1040 33.43 -30.68 9.62
C ALA A 1040 33.71 -31.31 8.24
N ASN A 1041 32.88 -32.28 7.84
CA ASN A 1041 33.16 -33.14 6.69
C ASN A 1041 33.15 -32.35 5.37
N GLY A 1042 34.25 -32.44 4.61
CA GLY A 1042 34.44 -31.66 3.38
C GLY A 1042 34.80 -30.18 3.59
N ILE A 1043 34.95 -29.71 4.83
CA ILE A 1043 35.25 -28.30 5.16
C ILE A 1043 36.64 -28.14 5.80
N GLY A 1044 36.94 -28.92 6.85
CA GLY A 1044 38.22 -28.84 7.58
C GLY A 1044 38.08 -29.08 9.08
N THR A 1045 39.13 -28.77 9.85
CA THR A 1045 39.23 -29.03 11.30
C THR A 1045 39.66 -27.78 12.07
N VAL A 1046 39.02 -27.48 13.21
CA VAL A 1046 39.34 -26.35 14.10
C VAL A 1046 39.59 -26.85 15.53
N CYS A 1047 40.63 -26.34 16.21
CA CYS A 1047 40.83 -26.59 17.64
C CYS A 1047 39.94 -25.64 18.46
N GLY A 1048 39.08 -26.17 19.34
CA GLY A 1048 38.10 -25.35 20.05
C GLY A 1048 37.21 -26.08 21.05
N ARG A 1049 36.24 -25.34 21.59
CA ARG A 1049 35.16 -25.86 22.44
C ARG A 1049 33.81 -25.55 21.80
N LEU A 1050 32.93 -26.54 21.77
CA LEU A 1050 31.55 -26.40 21.33
C LEU A 1050 30.65 -26.32 22.57
N LEU A 1051 29.82 -25.28 22.63
CA LEU A 1051 28.90 -25.03 23.73
C LEU A 1051 27.45 -24.98 23.22
N VAL A 1052 26.54 -25.54 24.01
CA VAL A 1052 25.09 -25.50 23.78
C VAL A 1052 24.43 -24.87 25.00
N GLY A 1053 23.85 -23.67 24.83
CA GLY A 1053 23.07 -22.96 25.82
C GLY A 1053 21.57 -23.12 25.56
N THR A 1054 20.76 -23.21 26.61
CA THR A 1054 19.29 -23.30 26.50
C THR A 1054 18.65 -21.92 26.49
N ALA A 1055 17.45 -21.80 25.92
CA ALA A 1055 16.58 -20.65 26.21
C ALA A 1055 16.07 -20.70 27.67
N GLU A 1056 15.47 -19.59 28.13
CA GLU A 1056 14.59 -19.60 29.31
C GLU A 1056 13.23 -20.17 28.90
N LYS A 1057 12.66 -21.07 29.71
CA LYS A 1057 11.31 -21.61 29.45
C LYS A 1057 10.25 -20.65 30.00
N VAL A 1058 10.01 -19.58 29.25
CA VAL A 1058 8.93 -18.61 29.52
C VAL A 1058 7.57 -19.33 29.41
N PRO A 1059 6.71 -19.31 30.43
CA PRO A 1059 5.36 -19.89 30.36
C PRO A 1059 4.53 -19.25 29.22
N PRO A 1060 3.68 -20.01 28.51
CA PRO A 1060 2.83 -19.47 27.45
C PRO A 1060 1.93 -18.29 27.87
N GLU A 1061 1.53 -18.26 29.15
CA GLU A 1061 0.78 -17.17 29.78
C GLU A 1061 1.62 -15.91 30.10
N GLU A 1062 2.95 -16.04 30.17
CA GLU A 1062 3.90 -14.92 30.31
C GLU A 1062 4.49 -14.47 28.95
N LEU A 1063 4.38 -15.27 27.90
CA LEU A 1063 4.94 -14.97 26.57
C LEU A 1063 4.06 -13.96 25.81
N VAL A 1064 4.54 -12.71 25.74
CA VAL A 1064 3.80 -11.60 25.11
C VAL A 1064 4.24 -11.38 23.67
N ASP A 1065 5.54 -11.22 23.44
CA ASP A 1065 6.11 -10.75 22.17
C ASP A 1065 7.60 -11.12 22.09
N THR A 1066 8.09 -11.59 20.94
CA THR A 1066 9.50 -11.97 20.74
C THR A 1066 10.37 -10.85 20.13
N THR A 1067 9.79 -9.66 19.91
CA THR A 1067 10.45 -8.50 19.31
C THR A 1067 11.70 -8.11 20.10
N GLY A 1068 12.85 -8.01 19.43
CA GLY A 1068 14.12 -7.61 20.05
C GLY A 1068 14.79 -8.65 20.96
N ALA A 1069 14.28 -9.88 21.06
CA ALA A 1069 14.89 -10.92 21.89
C ALA A 1069 16.35 -11.26 21.48
N GLY A 1070 16.64 -11.21 20.18
CA GLY A 1070 18.01 -11.31 19.62
C GLY A 1070 18.89 -10.16 20.10
N ASP A 1071 18.50 -8.90 19.81
CA ASP A 1071 19.19 -7.69 20.27
C ASP A 1071 19.45 -7.71 21.79
N SER A 1072 18.49 -8.22 22.56
CA SER A 1072 18.55 -8.37 24.02
C SER A 1072 19.63 -9.38 24.46
N PHE A 1073 19.66 -10.55 23.81
CA PHE A 1073 20.69 -11.57 23.98
C PHE A 1073 22.08 -10.99 23.65
N ILE A 1074 22.20 -10.25 22.54
CA ILE A 1074 23.46 -9.65 22.10
C ILE A 1074 23.93 -8.53 23.04
N GLY A 1075 23.03 -7.69 23.55
CA GLY A 1075 23.34 -6.71 24.60
C GLY A 1075 23.86 -7.34 25.90
N ALA A 1076 23.34 -8.53 26.25
CA ALA A 1076 23.81 -9.31 27.39
C ALA A 1076 25.14 -10.04 27.12
N VAL A 1077 25.37 -10.54 25.90
CA VAL A 1077 26.68 -11.06 25.45
C VAL A 1077 27.74 -9.96 25.47
N LEU A 1078 27.41 -8.73 25.03
CA LEU A 1078 28.27 -7.57 25.20
C LEU A 1078 28.62 -7.39 26.68
N TYR A 1079 27.63 -7.27 27.58
CA TYR A 1079 27.87 -7.17 29.04
C TYR A 1079 28.77 -8.30 29.59
N ALA A 1080 28.58 -9.54 29.14
CA ALA A 1080 29.39 -10.68 29.54
C ALA A 1080 30.86 -10.55 29.09
N ILE A 1081 31.13 -10.21 27.83
CA ILE A 1081 32.48 -9.92 27.32
C ILE A 1081 33.09 -8.74 28.11
N CYS A 1082 32.31 -7.69 28.35
CA CYS A 1082 32.73 -6.48 29.05
C CYS A 1082 33.22 -6.74 30.48
N THR A 1083 32.61 -7.73 31.14
CA THR A 1083 32.87 -8.14 32.54
C THR A 1083 33.77 -9.36 32.67
N ASN A 1084 34.30 -9.90 31.57
CA ASN A 1084 35.09 -11.15 31.50
C ASN A 1084 34.33 -12.37 32.06
N MET A 1085 33.01 -12.42 31.86
CA MET A 1085 32.18 -13.57 32.24
C MET A 1085 32.52 -14.78 31.34
N PRO A 1086 32.77 -15.99 31.89
CA PRO A 1086 33.12 -17.16 31.08
C PRO A 1086 31.93 -17.61 30.22
N PRO A 1087 32.17 -18.23 29.04
CA PRO A 1087 31.10 -18.68 28.13
C PRO A 1087 29.98 -19.47 28.79
N GLU A 1088 30.33 -20.36 29.73
CA GLU A 1088 29.42 -21.22 30.46
C GLU A 1088 28.47 -20.46 31.40
N LYS A 1089 28.82 -19.23 31.82
CA LYS A 1089 27.94 -18.31 32.57
C LYS A 1089 27.29 -17.27 31.64
N MET A 1090 27.98 -16.90 30.56
CA MET A 1090 27.52 -15.93 29.54
C MET A 1090 26.26 -16.37 28.80
N LEU A 1091 26.26 -17.58 28.22
CA LEU A 1091 25.13 -18.02 27.38
C LEU A 1091 23.83 -18.15 28.20
N PRO A 1092 23.83 -18.74 29.42
CA PRO A 1092 22.65 -18.74 30.29
C PRO A 1092 22.19 -17.33 30.71
N PHE A 1093 23.13 -16.44 31.05
CA PHE A 1093 22.80 -15.06 31.40
C PHE A 1093 22.13 -14.31 30.24
N ALA A 1094 22.67 -14.44 29.03
CA ALA A 1094 22.11 -13.82 27.84
C ALA A 1094 20.73 -14.39 27.47
N ALA A 1095 20.53 -15.70 27.60
CA ALA A 1095 19.22 -16.33 27.44
C ALA A 1095 18.19 -15.85 28.49
N GLN A 1096 18.61 -15.66 29.75
CA GLN A 1096 17.75 -15.14 30.83
C GLN A 1096 17.34 -13.69 30.59
N VAL A 1097 18.20 -12.86 29.99
CA VAL A 1097 17.89 -11.48 29.59
C VAL A 1097 16.95 -11.46 28.37
N ALA A 1098 17.15 -12.35 27.40
CA ALA A 1098 16.25 -12.48 26.24
C ALA A 1098 14.84 -12.95 26.65
N GLY A 1099 14.73 -13.99 27.49
CA GLY A 1099 13.45 -14.46 28.02
C GLY A 1099 12.77 -13.47 28.96
N ALA A 1100 13.53 -12.62 29.67
CA ALA A 1100 12.98 -11.46 30.38
C ALA A 1100 12.36 -10.44 29.42
N CYS A 1101 12.99 -10.18 28.27
CA CYS A 1101 12.46 -9.31 27.22
C CYS A 1101 11.12 -9.80 26.65
N CYS A 1102 11.01 -11.12 26.41
CA CYS A 1102 9.83 -11.74 25.79
C CYS A 1102 8.49 -11.59 26.57
N ARG A 1103 8.54 -11.08 27.80
CA ARG A 1103 7.38 -10.92 28.71
C ARG A 1103 6.68 -9.57 28.60
N ALA A 1104 7.05 -8.72 27.65
CA ALA A 1104 6.37 -7.45 27.41
C ALA A 1104 6.39 -7.07 25.92
N LEU A 1105 5.36 -6.34 25.49
CA LEU A 1105 5.25 -5.87 24.10
C LEU A 1105 6.36 -4.86 23.76
N GLY A 1106 7.20 -5.21 22.79
CA GLY A 1106 8.25 -4.39 22.21
C GLY A 1106 9.63 -4.50 22.86
N ALA A 1107 10.65 -4.51 21.99
CA ALA A 1107 12.07 -4.76 22.27
C ALA A 1107 12.72 -4.08 23.47
N ARG A 1108 12.21 -2.94 23.94
CA ARG A 1108 12.80 -2.19 25.06
C ARG A 1108 12.00 -2.27 26.36
N THR A 1109 10.86 -2.97 26.36
CA THR A 1109 9.92 -2.93 27.48
C THR A 1109 10.18 -4.01 28.51
N GLY A 1110 10.48 -5.23 28.07
CA GLY A 1110 10.86 -6.33 28.96
C GLY A 1110 12.33 -6.31 29.38
N LEU A 1111 13.15 -5.42 28.81
CA LEU A 1111 14.59 -5.35 29.09
C LEU A 1111 14.87 -5.10 30.58
N PRO A 1112 15.49 -6.07 31.28
CA PRO A 1112 15.75 -5.97 32.70
C PRO A 1112 16.86 -4.96 33.00
N HIS A 1113 16.74 -4.28 34.15
CA HIS A 1113 17.86 -3.56 34.74
C HIS A 1113 18.78 -4.51 35.51
N ARG A 1114 20.02 -4.10 35.74
CA ARG A 1114 21.03 -4.84 36.55
C ARG A 1114 20.52 -5.29 37.93
N THR A 1115 19.51 -4.62 38.48
CA THR A 1115 18.90 -4.90 39.79
C THR A 1115 17.74 -5.92 39.74
N ASP A 1116 17.42 -6.50 38.57
CA ASP A 1116 16.39 -7.53 38.44
C ASP A 1116 16.78 -8.80 39.21
N ALA A 1117 15.88 -9.29 40.06
CA ALA A 1117 16.11 -10.46 40.89
C ALA A 1117 16.39 -11.74 40.08
N ARG A 1118 15.87 -11.84 38.85
CA ARG A 1118 16.12 -12.97 37.92
C ARG A 1118 17.57 -13.03 37.45
N LEU A 1119 18.29 -11.90 37.48
CA LEU A 1119 19.70 -11.82 37.11
C LEU A 1119 20.66 -11.96 38.30
N ALA A 1120 20.14 -11.98 39.54
CA ALA A 1120 20.98 -11.92 40.75
C ALA A 1120 21.96 -13.10 40.86
N SER A 1121 21.56 -14.31 40.46
CA SER A 1121 22.40 -15.52 40.40
C SER A 1121 23.54 -15.44 39.37
N PHE A 1122 23.36 -14.64 38.32
CA PHE A 1122 24.36 -14.43 37.28
C PHE A 1122 25.29 -13.25 37.58
N LEU A 1123 24.81 -12.27 38.37
CA LEU A 1123 25.51 -11.04 38.72
C LEU A 1123 26.21 -11.06 40.09
N SER A 1124 26.01 -12.11 40.89
CA SER A 1124 26.82 -12.48 42.05
C SER A 1124 28.15 -13.13 41.66
#